data_AF-R5FQ74-F1
#
_entry.id   AF-R5FQ74-F1
#
_cell.length_a   1.000
_cell.length_b   1.000
_cell.length_c   1.000
_cell.angle_alpha   90.00
_cell.angle_beta   90.00
_cell.angle_gamma   90.00
#
_symmetry.space_group_name_H-M   'P 1'
#
loop_
_entity.id
_entity.type
_entity.pdbx_description
1 polymer ?
#
loop_
_entity_poly.entity_id
_entity_poly.type
_entity_poly.pdbx_seq_one_letter_code
_entity_poly.pdbx_strand_id
1 'polypeptide(L)'
;MNELSYAWHYRDLDSTATYAHRALEISAGYGAGRAEAYNHLAFVYMAKMNYKKAEELLHYILRTTNNEVELLVADVQLMRLCQRQSRNKDFYEYMARARRRLSRIKEERHSLDRHGRHRFVYASTELEITASTYYYYLGLTQQSVAAIDSINPGGAIMRDTAQLCNYFYAIGSGGILSRPTEAEVAQEEFDYLSRCYFLAIQGHYPYWEAQALQAMSEHLQVSRKQREQLLRDNSLYLRYINIDEMPDSLLAGNLAQRGLDLFRAYGDVYQIAGGYRTLAKCYWSIGDYTSALGCLHRALTANTAIKQAPDLVASIREQLCLVYSAMDDKPASDYNRNMYLDIQEQTRQDRYYEARAAQLARSSRQLNILLAAVVLMIIVVILLLFFFDRMRRRSDARFSLDTLLGPLRQWEQQQTQQQQQAQEHYEEVEEQQQVGQLHLQQNLRRNLEQRAKVSLVCSILPLIDRIVNELRQLRTRNEKVALRQQRLQYISELTDTIARDNDILTRWIQMRQGQVSLKIETFPLQDLFDVAQQGSMSFRICGLNLDVKPTQAIVKADKALTFFMISTITANARRFTPQGGSVTIEAFEQPDSVEISIRDTGCGMSDEQLTHLFDRTYTGGHGFGLKNCNGIIESYRKLSSFFSVCSIGAESKIGKGSRIFFRLPKGMARLIVLMLTVVTTLFTLPSTAVAESSDTIVVTRDNRAARFADSAYYSNLAGTYQRTLDYADSCQRYLVPTDTASLLTVSNEAAVAALALHKWSLYHHYNTIYTHLFRQASADSMLPDYVQRMQRSQNNKNVAGILLLLLLVVLPPAYYLLYYRHLLNYRYSIDRINTINRLLMGKLSDEEKLNGIKQLAVMHTFQLPVSQQHSLDSIVQAICEALQKNIDRTALIRDHLGQAEDELRRIRREADSFHVANSVLDNCLSTIKHETLYYPSRIRQLVTEAADEVSGNKIQSDEDPSSQNSDTVMESLWELTNYYRTLYGILTGQLLDQLAPLSFKSGLVEELFDQLRMLNGRQSPQLSDERQIGEYVMLRVEMTMLRLTPQQCHELFTPLTVDTGFLVCRQILREMGETTHLRGCGIEALVPDNEELTRSAQVILRVVLPVRLYHRGENSSSLM
;
A
#
# COMPACT_ATOMS: atom_id res chain seq x y z
N MET A 1 18.65 55.64 -11.68
CA MET A 1 17.68 55.54 -10.57
C MET A 1 18.06 54.45 -9.57
N ASN A 2 18.38 53.22 -9.99
CA ASN A 2 18.84 52.19 -9.05
C ASN A 2 20.12 52.56 -8.28
N GLU A 3 21.14 53.12 -8.95
CA GLU A 3 22.34 53.61 -8.25
C GLU A 3 22.01 54.65 -7.17
N LEU A 4 21.05 55.55 -7.46
CA LEU A 4 20.55 56.51 -6.46
C LEU A 4 19.84 55.77 -5.33
N SER A 5 18.95 54.83 -5.65
CA SER A 5 18.29 53.98 -4.64
C SER A 5 19.30 53.31 -3.72
N TYR A 6 20.37 52.71 -4.27
CA TYR A 6 21.44 52.10 -3.48
C TYR A 6 22.20 53.13 -2.62
N ALA A 7 22.54 54.30 -3.18
CA ALA A 7 23.24 55.35 -2.45
C ALA A 7 22.44 55.83 -1.21
N TRP A 8 21.12 55.68 -1.23
CA TRP A 8 20.25 56.02 -0.10
C TRP A 8 19.99 54.87 0.88
N HIS A 9 20.41 53.62 0.57
CA HIS A 9 20.12 52.42 1.38
C HIS A 9 20.29 52.67 2.88
N TYR A 10 21.49 53.10 3.27
CA TYR A 10 21.88 53.28 4.68
C TYR A 10 21.76 54.73 5.15
N ARG A 11 21.06 55.57 4.37
CA ARG A 11 20.82 56.99 4.66
C ARG A 11 19.37 57.26 5.02
N ASP A 12 18.46 56.82 4.15
CA ASP A 12 17.02 57.00 4.34
C ASP A 12 16.23 55.93 3.57
N LEU A 13 15.39 55.19 4.31
CA LEU A 13 14.61 54.08 3.75
C LEU A 13 13.50 54.58 2.80
N ASP A 14 12.92 55.75 3.06
CA ASP A 14 11.82 56.29 2.25
C ASP A 14 12.32 56.83 0.91
N SER A 15 13.48 57.51 0.91
CA SER A 15 14.19 57.90 -0.31
C SER A 15 14.62 56.69 -1.12
N THR A 16 15.16 55.65 -0.46
CA THR A 16 15.48 54.37 -1.10
C THR A 16 14.26 53.80 -1.83
N ALA A 17 13.12 53.69 -1.14
CA ALA A 17 11.89 53.18 -1.74
C ALA A 17 11.41 54.06 -2.91
N THR A 18 11.47 55.39 -2.75
CA THR A 18 11.04 56.34 -3.78
C THR A 18 11.85 56.21 -5.06
N TYR A 19 13.18 56.15 -4.96
CA TYR A 19 14.04 55.96 -6.13
C TYR A 19 13.86 54.58 -6.77
N ALA A 20 13.66 53.53 -5.96
CA ALA A 20 13.35 52.20 -6.47
C ALA A 20 12.01 52.15 -7.22
N HIS A 21 10.96 52.81 -6.70
CA HIS A 21 9.67 52.91 -7.38
C HIS A 21 9.78 53.67 -8.70
N ARG A 22 10.48 54.80 -8.72
CA ARG A 22 10.77 55.53 -9.97
C ARG A 22 11.59 54.69 -10.95
N ALA A 23 12.55 53.90 -10.46
CA ALA A 23 13.30 52.96 -11.29
C ALA A 23 12.40 51.90 -11.91
N LEU A 24 11.41 51.37 -11.17
CA LEU A 24 10.43 50.43 -11.71
C LEU A 24 9.59 51.06 -12.82
N GLU A 25 9.09 52.27 -12.62
CA GLU A 25 8.24 52.99 -13.60
C GLU A 25 8.97 53.19 -14.94
N ILE A 26 10.24 53.58 -14.90
CA ILE A 26 11.03 53.82 -16.11
C ILE A 26 11.64 52.55 -16.72
N SER A 27 11.58 51.40 -16.03
CA SER A 27 12.22 50.14 -16.45
C SER A 27 11.41 49.32 -17.47
N ALA A 28 10.40 49.90 -18.13
CA ALA A 28 9.54 49.20 -19.08
C ALA A 28 10.35 48.49 -20.20
N GLY A 29 10.53 47.17 -20.08
CA GLY A 29 11.30 46.33 -21.01
C GLY A 29 12.73 45.97 -20.57
N TYR A 30 13.28 46.60 -19.52
CA TYR A 30 14.63 46.31 -19.01
C TYR A 30 14.58 45.43 -17.75
N GLY A 31 14.58 44.10 -17.96
CA GLY A 31 14.42 43.12 -16.89
C GLY A 31 15.47 43.18 -15.76
N ALA A 32 16.72 43.52 -16.08
CA ALA A 32 17.79 43.65 -15.08
C ALA A 32 17.58 44.86 -14.16
N GLY A 33 17.28 46.04 -14.72
CA GLY A 33 17.02 47.23 -13.92
C GLY A 33 15.77 47.10 -13.06
N ARG A 34 14.74 46.39 -13.55
CA ARG A 34 13.54 46.08 -12.77
C ARG A 34 13.84 45.15 -11.58
N ALA A 35 14.66 44.12 -11.81
CA ALA A 35 15.09 43.20 -10.75
C ALA A 35 15.89 43.91 -9.65
N GLU A 36 16.81 44.78 -10.04
CA GLU A 36 17.58 45.61 -9.12
C GLU A 36 16.68 46.53 -8.28
N ALA A 37 15.70 47.19 -8.90
CA ALA A 37 14.73 48.01 -8.20
C ALA A 37 13.90 47.22 -7.18
N TYR A 38 13.48 45.99 -7.51
CA TYR A 38 12.83 45.11 -6.55
C TYR A 38 13.76 44.66 -5.42
N ASN A 39 15.05 44.42 -5.68
CA ASN A 39 16.04 44.14 -4.64
C ASN A 39 16.16 45.31 -3.65
N HIS A 40 16.10 46.55 -4.12
CA HIS A 40 16.08 47.73 -3.24
C HIS A 40 14.81 47.82 -2.40
N LEU A 41 13.64 47.55 -3.00
CA LEU A 41 12.38 47.52 -2.25
C LEU A 41 12.35 46.39 -1.22
N ALA A 42 12.86 45.22 -1.56
CA ALA A 42 12.96 44.09 -0.64
C ALA A 42 13.84 44.44 0.58
N PHE A 43 14.96 45.13 0.37
CA PHE A 43 15.80 45.67 1.46
C PHE A 43 15.01 46.60 2.38
N VAL A 44 14.23 47.55 1.84
CA VAL A 44 13.40 48.46 2.63
C VAL A 44 12.32 47.71 3.42
N TYR A 45 11.61 46.77 2.79
CA TYR A 45 10.59 45.99 3.47
C TYR A 45 11.18 45.09 4.56
N MET A 46 12.40 44.57 4.37
CA MET A 46 13.11 43.81 5.38
C MET A 46 13.48 44.68 6.59
N ALA A 47 13.99 45.90 6.38
CA ALA A 47 14.29 46.85 7.47
C ALA A 47 13.04 47.27 8.25
N LYS A 48 11.91 47.44 7.55
CA LYS A 48 10.59 47.71 8.17
C LYS A 48 9.90 46.45 8.75
N MET A 49 10.58 45.30 8.74
CA MET A 49 10.06 43.99 9.19
C MET A 49 8.76 43.53 8.51
N ASN A 50 8.51 43.97 7.27
CA ASN A 50 7.49 43.39 6.40
C ASN A 50 8.09 42.23 5.60
N TYR A 51 8.44 41.15 6.31
CA TYR A 51 9.18 40.02 5.75
C TYR A 51 8.41 39.30 4.64
N LYS A 52 7.08 39.19 4.77
CA LYS A 52 6.24 38.60 3.73
C LYS A 52 6.37 39.34 2.40
N LYS A 53 6.25 40.66 2.40
CA LYS A 53 6.35 41.46 1.18
C LYS A 53 7.77 41.45 0.61
N ALA A 54 8.80 41.49 1.47
CA ALA A 54 10.18 41.33 1.03
C ALA A 54 10.39 39.97 0.33
N GLU A 55 9.90 38.89 0.93
CA GLU A 55 10.00 37.54 0.38
C GLU A 55 9.28 37.39 -0.96
N GLU A 56 8.07 37.95 -1.09
CA GLU A 56 7.29 37.96 -2.34
C GLU A 56 8.07 38.63 -3.47
N LEU A 57 8.68 39.80 -3.20
CA LEU A 57 9.51 40.52 -4.18
C LEU A 57 10.75 39.72 -4.57
N LEU A 58 11.46 39.15 -3.59
CA LEU A 58 12.67 38.36 -3.84
C LEU A 58 12.35 37.12 -4.70
N HIS A 59 11.26 36.41 -4.38
CA HIS A 59 10.81 35.28 -5.20
C HIS A 59 10.35 35.69 -6.60
N TYR A 60 9.74 36.87 -6.72
CA TYR A 60 9.39 37.43 -8.03
C TYR A 60 10.63 37.66 -8.88
N ILE A 61 11.70 38.24 -8.32
CA ILE A 61 12.98 38.45 -9.04
C ILE A 61 13.52 37.11 -9.56
N LEU A 62 13.57 36.08 -8.71
CA LEU A 62 14.08 34.75 -9.08
C LEU A 62 13.37 34.09 -10.27
N ARG A 63 12.12 34.50 -10.55
CA ARG A 63 11.30 33.96 -11.64
C ARG A 63 11.29 34.82 -12.89
N THR A 64 11.76 36.08 -12.81
CA THR A 64 11.51 37.08 -13.85
C THR A 64 12.75 37.66 -14.50
N THR A 65 13.94 37.51 -13.89
CA THR A 65 15.21 37.96 -14.48
C THR A 65 16.18 36.81 -14.68
N ASN A 66 17.03 36.95 -15.69
CA ASN A 66 18.19 36.08 -15.93
C ASN A 66 19.52 36.78 -15.57
N ASN A 67 19.47 37.99 -14.99
CA ASN A 67 20.67 38.70 -14.56
C ASN A 67 21.27 38.01 -13.33
N GLU A 68 22.40 37.32 -13.51
CA GLU A 68 23.03 36.53 -12.45
C GLU A 68 23.48 37.36 -11.23
N VAL A 69 23.89 38.62 -11.42
CA VAL A 69 24.29 39.51 -10.30
C VAL A 69 23.08 39.89 -9.45
N GLU A 70 21.96 40.27 -10.06
CA GLU A 70 20.75 40.62 -9.32
C GLU A 70 20.08 39.40 -8.68
N LEU A 71 20.22 38.22 -9.29
CA LEU A 71 19.82 36.96 -8.67
C LEU A 71 20.70 36.60 -7.48
N LEU A 72 22.01 36.87 -7.56
CA LEU A 72 22.92 36.70 -6.41
C LEU A 72 22.53 37.63 -5.26
N VAL A 73 22.21 38.90 -5.53
CA VAL A 73 21.71 39.84 -4.51
C VAL A 73 20.42 39.33 -3.87
N ALA A 74 19.48 38.84 -4.68
CA ALA A 74 18.23 38.29 -4.16
C ALA A 74 18.46 37.06 -3.27
N ASP A 75 19.40 36.18 -3.65
CA ASP A 75 19.79 35.01 -2.85
C ASP A 75 20.35 35.42 -1.49
N VAL A 76 21.23 36.43 -1.46
CA VAL A 76 21.82 36.95 -0.22
C VAL A 76 20.77 37.62 0.67
N GLN A 77 19.84 38.40 0.10
CA GLN A 77 18.75 38.98 0.89
C GLN A 77 17.80 37.91 1.46
N LEU A 78 17.53 36.83 0.71
CA LEU A 78 16.78 35.68 1.23
C LEU A 78 17.54 34.99 2.37
N MET A 79 18.87 34.88 2.30
CA MET A 79 19.68 34.41 3.43
C MET A 79 19.49 35.30 4.66
N ARG A 80 19.58 36.63 4.52
CA ARG A 80 19.36 37.57 5.63
C ARG A 80 17.95 37.45 6.23
N LEU A 81 16.93 37.28 5.38
CA LEU A 81 15.55 37.07 5.81
C LEU A 81 15.41 35.77 6.61
N CYS A 82 16.03 34.69 6.12
CA CYS A 82 16.05 33.40 6.81
C CYS A 82 16.75 33.51 8.17
N GLN A 83 17.86 34.24 8.24
CA GLN A 83 18.57 34.48 9.50
C GLN A 83 17.69 35.24 10.51
N ARG A 84 16.97 36.28 10.07
CA ARG A 84 16.08 37.06 10.94
C ARG A 84 14.90 36.25 11.47
N GLN A 85 14.37 35.32 10.67
CA GLN A 85 13.24 34.44 11.03
C GLN A 85 13.67 33.08 11.56
N SER A 86 14.98 32.86 11.72
CA SER A 86 15.61 31.61 12.17
C SER A 86 15.27 30.37 11.31
N ARG A 87 15.05 30.56 9.99
CA ARG A 87 14.77 29.52 8.97
C ARG A 87 16.05 28.91 8.40
N ASN A 88 16.71 28.02 9.14
CA ASN A 88 18.04 27.54 8.78
C ASN A 88 18.10 26.69 7.50
N LYS A 89 17.08 25.88 7.20
CA LYS A 89 17.09 25.06 5.99
C LYS A 89 17.12 25.93 4.73
N ASP A 90 16.20 26.89 4.68
CA ASP A 90 16.07 27.83 3.57
C ASP A 90 17.37 28.65 3.44
N PHE A 91 17.99 29.04 4.57
CA PHE A 91 19.30 29.68 4.58
C PHE A 91 20.36 28.84 3.84
N TYR A 92 20.51 27.55 4.14
CA TYR A 92 21.48 26.69 3.46
C TYR A 92 21.18 26.53 1.97
N GLU A 93 19.91 26.43 1.59
CA GLU A 93 19.50 26.33 0.19
C GLU A 93 19.86 27.59 -0.60
N TYR A 94 19.54 28.77 -0.05
CA TYR A 94 19.88 30.05 -0.66
C TYR A 94 21.39 30.31 -0.66
N MET A 95 22.11 29.95 0.40
CA MET A 95 23.57 30.04 0.45
C MET A 95 24.24 29.16 -0.61
N ALA A 96 23.76 27.92 -0.81
CA ALA A 96 24.26 27.05 -1.87
C ALA A 96 23.95 27.60 -3.27
N ARG A 97 22.78 28.23 -3.45
CA ARG A 97 22.42 28.91 -4.71
C ARG A 97 23.33 30.12 -4.96
N ALA A 98 23.50 30.98 -3.96
CA ALA A 98 24.37 32.15 -3.99
C ALA A 98 25.83 31.76 -4.31
N ARG A 99 26.41 30.76 -3.63
CA ARG A 99 27.78 30.29 -3.92
C ARG A 99 27.95 29.76 -5.34
N ARG A 100 26.96 29.02 -5.87
CA ARG A 100 26.99 28.56 -7.27
C ARG A 100 26.89 29.71 -8.26
N ARG A 101 26.10 30.75 -7.96
CA ARG A 101 26.04 31.98 -8.79
C ARG A 101 27.35 32.74 -8.72
N LEU A 102 27.90 32.92 -7.52
CA LEU A 102 29.18 33.58 -7.30
C LEU A 102 30.30 32.92 -8.12
N SER A 103 30.39 31.59 -8.14
CA SER A 103 31.39 30.87 -8.95
C SER A 103 31.24 31.17 -10.43
N ARG A 104 30.02 31.10 -10.97
CA ARG A 104 29.72 31.38 -12.38
C ARG A 104 30.06 32.83 -12.76
N ILE A 105 29.67 33.79 -11.93
CA ILE A 105 29.94 35.21 -12.20
C ILE A 105 31.45 35.51 -12.09
N LYS A 106 32.20 34.80 -11.22
CA LYS A 106 33.66 34.95 -11.12
C LYS A 106 34.37 34.54 -12.40
N GLU A 107 33.91 33.50 -13.09
CA GLU A 107 34.46 33.06 -14.39
C GLU A 107 34.26 34.12 -15.49
N GLU A 108 33.12 34.81 -15.48
CA GLU A 108 32.78 35.85 -16.46
C GLU A 108 33.07 37.28 -15.96
N ARG A 109 33.81 37.44 -14.85
CA ARG A 109 33.94 38.75 -14.16
C ARG A 109 34.41 39.90 -15.06
N HIS A 110 35.19 39.61 -16.09
CA HIS A 110 35.71 40.59 -17.03
C HIS A 110 34.64 41.15 -17.97
N SER A 111 33.56 40.41 -18.25
CA SER A 111 32.46 40.81 -19.13
C SER A 111 31.46 41.77 -18.47
N LEU A 112 31.48 41.87 -17.14
CA LEU A 112 30.63 42.80 -16.40
C LEU A 112 31.01 44.25 -16.71
N ASP A 113 29.98 45.07 -16.97
CA ASP A 113 30.10 46.52 -17.11
C ASP A 113 30.43 47.20 -15.77
N ARG A 114 30.64 48.52 -15.79
CA ARG A 114 31.04 49.26 -14.58
C ARG A 114 30.01 49.11 -13.45
N HIS A 115 28.73 49.21 -13.76
CA HIS A 115 27.62 49.06 -12.81
C HIS A 115 27.54 47.63 -12.26
N GLY A 116 27.55 46.64 -13.15
CA GLY A 116 27.52 45.22 -12.78
C GLY A 116 28.71 44.80 -11.90
N ARG A 117 29.91 45.37 -12.12
CA ARG A 117 31.06 45.14 -11.24
C ARG A 117 30.84 45.71 -9.84
N HIS A 118 30.22 46.88 -9.72
CA HIS A 118 29.89 47.48 -8.42
C HIS A 118 28.85 46.63 -7.67
N ARG A 119 27.77 46.25 -8.34
CA ARG A 119 26.74 45.35 -7.80
C ARG A 119 27.29 43.98 -7.41
N PHE A 120 28.22 43.43 -8.20
CA PHE A 120 28.89 42.19 -7.88
C PHE A 120 29.76 42.29 -6.62
N VAL A 121 30.51 43.37 -6.44
CA VAL A 121 31.29 43.61 -5.20
C VAL A 121 30.35 43.58 -4.00
N TYR A 122 29.29 44.40 -4.01
CA TYR A 122 28.26 44.39 -2.97
C TYR A 122 27.72 42.99 -2.68
N ALA A 123 27.28 42.26 -3.71
CA ALA A 123 26.68 40.95 -3.53
C ALA A 123 27.67 39.91 -2.97
N SER A 124 28.92 39.96 -3.42
CA SER A 124 29.97 39.03 -2.99
C SER A 124 30.42 39.27 -1.55
N THR A 125 30.56 40.53 -1.13
CA THR A 125 30.94 40.87 0.25
C THR A 125 29.79 40.61 1.22
N GLU A 126 28.57 40.98 0.83
CA GLU A 126 27.37 40.76 1.63
C GLU A 126 27.10 39.26 1.86
N LEU A 127 27.38 38.41 0.86
CA LEU A 127 27.29 36.95 1.00
C LEU A 127 28.20 36.43 2.11
N GLU A 128 29.48 36.83 2.09
CA GLU A 128 30.47 36.33 3.04
C GLU A 128 30.24 36.90 4.44
N ILE A 129 29.82 38.17 4.57
CA ILE A 129 29.43 38.75 5.85
C ILE A 129 28.20 38.02 6.42
N THR A 130 27.16 37.81 5.61
CA THR A 130 25.94 37.11 6.04
C THR A 130 26.24 35.65 6.43
N ALA A 131 27.11 34.97 5.66
CA ALA A 131 27.55 33.61 5.97
C ALA A 131 28.37 33.55 7.27
N SER A 132 29.27 34.50 7.47
CA SER A 132 30.07 34.62 8.70
C SER A 132 29.16 34.74 9.93
N THR A 133 28.24 35.71 9.92
CA THR A 133 27.31 35.92 11.04
C THR A 133 26.49 34.66 11.33
N TYR A 134 26.04 33.95 10.29
CA TYR A 134 25.33 32.69 10.45
C TYR A 134 26.19 31.59 11.09
N TYR A 135 27.44 31.40 10.64
CA TYR A 135 28.36 30.44 11.24
C TYR A 135 28.69 30.77 12.69
N TYR A 136 28.88 32.05 13.01
CA TYR A 136 29.07 32.50 14.39
C TYR A 136 27.90 32.07 15.29
N TYR A 137 26.65 32.28 14.86
CA TYR A 137 25.47 31.87 15.64
C TYR A 137 25.33 30.35 15.80
N LEU A 138 25.90 29.56 14.89
CA LEU A 138 25.97 28.10 15.00
C LEU A 138 27.14 27.60 15.86
N GLY A 139 28.00 28.49 16.36
CA GLY A 139 29.22 28.11 17.08
C GLY A 139 30.35 27.58 16.17
N LEU A 140 30.23 27.78 14.86
CA LEU A 140 31.21 27.39 13.85
C LEU A 140 32.23 28.54 13.65
N THR A 141 33.01 28.82 14.69
CA THR A 141 33.90 30.00 14.76
C THR A 141 34.96 30.01 13.66
N GLN A 142 35.58 28.87 13.35
CA GLN A 142 36.58 28.78 12.27
C GLN A 142 35.99 29.13 10.90
N GLN A 143 34.80 28.61 10.59
CA GLN A 143 34.11 28.93 9.33
C GLN A 143 33.65 30.39 9.29
N SER A 144 33.26 30.95 10.44
CA SER A 144 32.91 32.36 10.59
C SER A 144 34.08 33.28 10.24
N VAL A 145 35.26 32.99 10.79
CA VAL A 145 36.50 33.73 10.52
C VAL A 145 36.93 33.59 9.06
N ALA A 146 36.93 32.36 8.54
CA ALA A 146 37.31 32.10 7.14
C ALA A 146 36.45 32.85 6.11
N ALA A 147 35.16 33.07 6.40
CA ALA A 147 34.28 33.84 5.54
C ALA A 147 34.69 35.32 5.49
N ILE A 148 35.00 35.94 6.63
CA ILE A 148 35.47 37.35 6.69
C ILE A 148 36.86 37.50 6.06
N ASP A 149 37.78 36.57 6.32
CA ASP A 149 39.14 36.58 5.77
C ASP A 149 39.16 36.46 4.23
N SER A 150 38.09 35.91 3.63
CA SER A 150 37.94 35.84 2.18
C SER A 150 37.70 37.20 1.51
N ILE A 151 37.30 38.22 2.29
CA ILE A 151 37.09 39.59 1.83
C ILE A 151 38.43 40.34 1.88
N ASN A 152 38.89 40.83 0.74
CA ASN A 152 40.09 41.69 0.69
C ASN A 152 39.72 43.16 1.00
N PRO A 153 40.05 43.70 2.18
CA PRO A 153 39.70 45.08 2.55
C PRO A 153 40.44 46.14 1.72
N GLY A 154 41.63 45.83 1.20
CA GLY A 154 42.39 46.70 0.28
C GLY A 154 41.98 46.54 -1.19
N GLY A 155 40.94 45.77 -1.47
CA GLY A 155 40.49 45.42 -2.81
C GLY A 155 39.37 46.33 -3.35
N ALA A 156 38.48 45.74 -4.16
CA ALA A 156 37.40 46.46 -4.82
C ALA A 156 36.33 47.02 -3.85
N ILE A 157 36.25 46.49 -2.63
CA ILE A 157 35.32 46.95 -1.58
C ILE A 157 35.58 48.40 -1.17
N MET A 158 36.81 48.92 -1.29
CA MET A 158 37.12 50.32 -0.97
C MET A 158 36.33 51.34 -1.78
N ARG A 159 35.78 50.94 -2.93
CA ARG A 159 34.95 51.80 -3.78
C ARG A 159 33.49 51.90 -3.31
N ASP A 160 33.07 51.01 -2.41
CA ASP A 160 31.75 51.01 -1.80
C ASP A 160 31.90 51.28 -0.30
N THR A 161 31.81 52.56 0.05
CA THR A 161 32.00 53.03 1.43
C THR A 161 31.03 52.36 2.41
N ALA A 162 29.78 52.09 2.00
CA ALA A 162 28.79 51.47 2.87
C ALA A 162 29.12 50.01 3.16
N GLN A 163 29.62 49.27 2.16
CA GLN A 163 30.10 47.90 2.36
C GLN A 163 31.39 47.84 3.18
N LEU A 164 32.27 48.83 3.04
CA LEU A 164 33.46 48.94 3.90
C LEU A 164 33.07 49.19 5.36
N CYS A 165 32.05 50.01 5.63
CA CYS A 165 31.46 50.15 6.97
C CYS A 165 30.92 48.81 7.49
N ASN A 166 30.21 48.05 6.66
CA ASN A 166 29.70 46.72 7.02
C ASN A 166 30.82 45.75 7.41
N TYR A 167 31.90 45.72 6.63
CA TYR A 167 33.07 44.88 6.91
C TYR A 167 33.73 45.25 8.25
N PHE A 168 33.98 46.54 8.50
CA PHE A 168 34.56 46.99 9.76
C PHE A 168 33.64 46.70 10.95
N TYR A 169 32.33 46.89 10.78
CA TYR A 169 31.36 46.53 11.80
C TYR A 169 31.35 45.02 12.07
N ALA A 170 31.38 44.17 11.04
CA ALA A 170 31.35 42.72 11.20
C ALA A 170 32.51 42.19 12.05
N ILE A 171 33.72 42.75 11.87
CA ILE A 171 34.88 42.43 12.70
C ILE A 171 34.74 43.04 14.10
N GLY A 172 34.42 44.33 14.17
CA GLY A 172 34.38 45.07 15.45
C GLY A 172 33.23 44.65 16.37
N SER A 173 32.17 44.05 15.84
CA SER A 173 31.02 43.58 16.63
C SER A 173 31.30 42.36 17.50
N GLY A 174 32.47 41.71 17.35
CA GLY A 174 32.91 40.64 18.24
C GLY A 174 33.06 39.27 17.58
N GLY A 175 34.03 38.49 18.06
CA GLY A 175 34.05 37.03 17.84
C GLY A 175 34.69 36.55 16.53
N ILE A 176 35.35 37.46 15.80
CA ILE A 176 36.15 37.16 14.61
C ILE A 176 37.65 37.16 14.93
N LEU A 177 38.10 38.07 15.79
CA LEU A 177 39.53 38.20 16.10
C LEU A 177 40.00 37.18 17.14
N SER A 178 41.24 36.73 17.01
CA SER A 178 41.92 35.87 17.98
C SER A 178 43.24 36.52 18.39
N ARG A 179 43.36 36.90 19.67
CA ARG A 179 44.58 37.46 20.29
C ARG A 179 44.91 36.71 21.59
N PRO A 180 46.17 36.77 22.06
CA PRO A 180 46.58 36.15 23.32
C PRO A 180 45.77 36.55 24.55
N THR A 181 45.24 37.78 24.58
CA THR A 181 44.44 38.29 25.70
C THR A 181 43.10 38.86 25.22
N GLU A 182 42.05 38.70 26.04
CA GLU A 182 40.72 39.29 25.76
C GLU A 182 40.77 40.82 25.67
N ALA A 183 41.69 41.46 26.40
CA ALA A 183 41.89 42.90 26.34
C ALA A 183 42.45 43.36 24.98
N GLU A 184 43.38 42.60 24.38
CA GLU A 184 43.88 42.88 23.03
C GLU A 184 42.80 42.67 21.96
N VAL A 185 41.99 41.61 22.09
CA VAL A 185 40.83 41.40 21.20
C VAL A 185 39.90 42.60 21.27
N ALA A 186 39.51 43.00 22.48
CA ALA A 186 38.59 44.11 22.68
C ALA A 186 39.12 45.45 22.15
N GLN A 187 40.42 45.71 22.34
CA GLN A 187 41.04 46.92 21.82
C GLN A 187 40.99 46.96 20.28
N GLU A 188 41.34 45.86 19.62
CA GLU A 188 41.32 45.81 18.16
C GLU A 188 39.90 45.84 17.59
N GLU A 189 38.94 45.16 18.22
CA GLU A 189 37.51 45.26 17.87
C GLU A 189 37.01 46.70 18.00
N PHE A 190 37.41 47.43 19.06
CA PHE A 190 37.09 48.84 19.25
C PHE A 190 37.72 49.75 18.19
N ASP A 191 38.94 49.46 17.74
CA ASP A 191 39.60 50.18 16.64
C ASP A 191 38.82 50.01 15.31
N TYR A 192 38.35 48.80 15.01
CA TYR A 192 37.51 48.53 13.84
C TYR A 192 36.17 49.28 13.91
N LEU A 193 35.52 49.30 15.08
CA LEU A 193 34.30 50.08 15.29
C LEU A 193 34.56 51.59 15.12
N SER A 194 35.69 52.09 15.62
CA SER A 194 36.08 53.49 15.47
C SER A 194 36.23 53.87 13.98
N ARG A 195 36.89 53.01 13.19
CA ARG A 195 36.98 53.19 11.73
C ARG A 195 35.61 53.18 11.06
N CYS A 196 34.71 52.28 11.48
CA CYS A 196 33.33 52.23 10.99
C CYS A 196 32.59 53.54 11.29
N TYR A 197 32.67 54.04 12.53
CA TYR A 197 32.00 55.27 12.97
C TYR A 197 32.45 56.50 12.19
N PHE A 198 33.76 56.75 12.09
CA PHE A 198 34.26 57.92 11.36
C PHE A 198 33.94 57.85 9.87
N LEU A 199 34.03 56.66 9.26
CA LEU A 199 33.67 56.47 7.86
C LEU A 199 32.16 56.68 7.63
N ALA A 200 31.32 56.25 8.58
CA ALA A 200 29.88 56.45 8.52
C ALA A 200 29.50 57.93 8.62
N ILE A 201 30.10 58.69 9.54
CA ILE A 201 29.86 60.14 9.68
C ILE A 201 30.31 60.88 8.42
N GLN A 202 31.51 60.61 7.93
CA GLN A 202 32.04 61.24 6.71
C GLN A 202 31.17 60.91 5.49
N GLY A 203 30.64 59.68 5.42
CA GLY A 203 29.75 59.24 4.35
C GLY A 203 28.27 59.61 4.53
N HIS A 204 27.90 60.26 5.65
CA HIS A 204 26.52 60.52 6.07
C HIS A 204 25.65 59.26 6.07
N TYR A 205 26.10 58.19 6.71
CA TYR A 205 25.39 56.90 6.84
C TYR A 205 24.86 56.70 8.29
N PRO A 206 23.72 57.31 8.66
CA PRO A 206 23.16 57.23 10.01
C PRO A 206 22.93 55.79 10.51
N TYR A 207 22.60 54.85 9.61
CA TYR A 207 22.47 53.43 9.99
C TYR A 207 23.79 52.85 10.51
N TRP A 208 24.91 53.11 9.82
CA TRP A 208 26.22 52.59 10.24
C TRP A 208 26.78 53.35 11.43
N GLU A 209 26.49 54.65 11.55
CA GLU A 209 26.80 55.43 12.75
C GLU A 209 26.12 54.83 13.98
N ALA A 210 24.82 54.53 13.88
CA ALA A 210 24.05 53.91 14.94
C ALA A 210 24.57 52.51 15.32
N GLN A 211 24.88 51.67 14.32
CA GLN A 211 25.47 50.34 14.53
C GLN A 211 26.80 50.42 15.27
N ALA A 212 27.69 51.33 14.87
CA ALA A 212 28.99 51.51 15.51
C ALA A 212 28.84 52.01 16.96
N LEU A 213 27.99 53.01 17.20
CA LEU A 213 27.70 53.54 18.55
C LEU A 213 27.12 52.47 19.48
N GLN A 214 26.18 51.66 18.99
CA GLN A 214 25.60 50.56 19.75
C GLN A 214 26.65 49.50 20.10
N ALA A 215 27.47 49.08 19.14
CA ALA A 215 28.52 48.08 19.39
C ALA A 215 29.61 48.62 20.34
N MET A 216 30.03 49.88 20.19
CA MET A 216 30.96 50.53 21.13
C MET A 216 30.38 50.59 22.54
N SER A 217 29.08 50.88 22.67
CA SER A 217 28.39 50.82 23.95
C SER A 217 28.45 49.43 24.57
N GLU A 218 28.23 48.36 23.79
CA GLU A 218 28.29 46.98 24.29
C GLU A 218 29.70 46.61 24.77
N HIS A 219 30.76 47.03 24.06
CA HIS A 219 32.15 46.84 24.47
C HIS A 219 32.50 47.53 25.79
N LEU A 220 31.96 48.73 26.03
CA LEU A 220 32.15 49.46 27.28
C LEU A 220 31.42 48.84 28.49
N GLN A 221 30.52 47.86 28.26
CA GLN A 221 29.72 47.22 29.31
C GLN A 221 30.27 45.88 29.80
N VAL A 222 31.27 45.30 29.13
CA VAL A 222 31.75 43.93 29.41
C VAL A 222 32.33 43.77 30.81
N SER A 223 33.28 44.63 31.19
CA SER A 223 33.81 44.66 32.55
C SER A 223 34.37 46.04 32.90
N ARG A 224 34.39 46.36 34.21
CA ARG A 224 34.95 47.63 34.69
C ARG A 224 36.42 47.81 34.27
N LYS A 225 37.23 46.74 34.38
CA LYS A 225 38.67 46.77 34.05
C LYS A 225 38.90 47.02 32.57
N GLN A 226 38.15 46.33 31.71
CA GLN A 226 38.23 46.49 30.26
C GLN A 226 37.70 47.86 29.82
N ARG A 227 36.60 48.34 30.41
CA ARG A 227 36.11 49.70 30.18
C ARG A 227 37.18 50.73 30.50
N GLU A 228 37.76 50.69 31.69
CA GLU A 228 38.82 51.64 32.08
C GLU A 228 40.04 51.56 31.17
N GLN A 229 40.38 50.37 30.65
CA GLN A 229 41.47 50.21 29.69
C GLN A 229 41.12 50.82 28.32
N LEU A 230 39.97 50.45 27.74
CA LEU A 230 39.51 51.01 26.47
C LEU A 230 39.39 52.53 26.54
N LEU A 231 38.91 53.08 27.66
CA LEU A 231 38.80 54.52 27.86
C LEU A 231 40.16 55.23 27.90
N ARG A 232 41.15 54.63 28.55
CA ARG A 232 42.52 55.17 28.60
C ARG A 232 43.20 55.09 27.22
N ASP A 233 43.16 53.92 26.61
CA ASP A 233 43.93 53.63 25.39
C ASP A 233 43.35 54.36 24.16
N ASN A 234 42.05 54.68 24.17
CA ASN A 234 41.35 55.34 23.06
C ASN A 234 40.93 56.80 23.36
N SER A 235 41.61 57.46 24.30
CA SER A 235 41.23 58.80 24.78
C SER A 235 41.00 59.84 23.68
N LEU A 236 41.76 59.79 22.58
CA LEU A 236 41.58 60.69 21.43
C LEU A 236 40.27 60.44 20.68
N TYR A 237 39.94 59.18 20.36
CA TYR A 237 38.70 58.83 19.68
C TYR A 237 37.48 59.13 20.53
N LEU A 238 37.58 58.88 21.84
CA LEU A 238 36.50 59.11 22.79
C LEU A 238 36.15 60.59 22.93
N ARG A 239 37.10 61.52 22.78
CA ARG A 239 36.77 62.96 22.72
C ARG A 239 35.86 63.31 21.55
N TYR A 240 36.01 62.65 20.40
CA TYR A 240 35.15 62.89 19.23
C TYR A 240 33.79 62.20 19.34
N ILE A 241 33.73 61.07 20.06
CA ILE A 241 32.49 60.30 20.21
C ILE A 241 31.66 60.83 21.39
N ASN A 242 32.30 61.28 22.48
CA ASN A 242 31.68 61.83 23.68
C ASN A 242 31.37 63.34 23.53
N ILE A 243 30.48 63.66 22.58
CA ILE A 243 30.12 65.03 22.23
C ILE A 243 29.44 65.76 23.40
N ASP A 244 28.70 65.02 24.23
CA ASP A 244 27.94 65.56 25.36
C ASP A 244 28.75 65.63 26.67
N GLU A 245 30.07 65.39 26.62
CA GLU A 245 30.98 65.40 27.78
C GLU A 245 30.51 64.51 28.96
N MET A 246 29.92 63.36 28.62
CA MET A 246 29.37 62.43 29.61
C MET A 246 30.49 61.79 30.46
N PRO A 247 30.27 61.59 31.77
CA PRO A 247 31.18 60.82 32.60
C PRO A 247 31.38 59.39 32.07
N ASP A 248 32.55 58.80 32.32
CA ASP A 248 32.94 57.45 31.89
C ASP A 248 31.90 56.36 32.23
N SER A 249 31.20 56.51 33.37
CA SER A 249 30.16 55.58 33.82
C SER A 249 28.86 55.67 33.00
N LEU A 250 28.56 56.84 32.43
CA LEU A 250 27.33 57.12 31.68
C LEU A 250 27.56 57.13 30.17
N LEU A 251 28.81 57.19 29.72
CA LEU A 251 29.16 57.24 28.31
C LEU A 251 28.53 56.10 27.52
N ALA A 252 28.63 54.85 28.00
CA ALA A 252 28.03 53.70 27.33
C ALA A 252 26.51 53.87 27.13
N GLY A 253 25.79 54.41 28.13
CA GLY A 253 24.37 54.72 28.05
C GLY A 253 24.07 55.81 27.01
N ASN A 254 24.86 56.89 27.01
CA ASN A 254 24.73 57.97 26.02
C ASN A 254 24.93 57.48 24.58
N LEU A 255 25.95 56.65 24.33
CA LEU A 255 26.18 56.07 23.00
C LEU A 255 25.01 55.17 22.55
N ALA A 256 24.49 54.33 23.45
CA ALA A 256 23.32 53.49 23.16
C ALA A 256 22.07 54.31 22.85
N GLN A 257 21.83 55.39 23.61
CA GLN A 257 20.69 56.29 23.41
C GLN A 257 20.79 57.01 22.05
N ARG A 258 21.96 57.58 21.72
CA ARG A 258 22.19 58.22 20.42
C ARG A 258 22.02 57.24 19.25
N GLY A 259 22.56 56.03 19.38
CA GLY A 259 22.37 54.98 18.38
C GLY A 259 20.89 54.61 18.20
N LEU A 260 20.14 54.48 19.30
CA LEU A 260 18.69 54.22 19.26
C LEU A 260 17.92 55.35 18.56
N ASP A 261 18.25 56.60 18.84
CA ASP A 261 17.59 57.75 18.21
C ASP A 261 17.86 57.82 16.71
N LEU A 262 19.10 57.50 16.28
CA LEU A 262 19.43 57.36 14.86
C LEU A 262 18.68 56.20 14.20
N PHE A 263 18.56 55.03 14.84
CA PHE A 263 17.76 53.93 14.29
C PHE A 263 16.28 54.26 14.17
N ARG A 264 15.72 55.02 15.13
CA ARG A 264 14.34 55.51 15.06
C ARG A 264 14.15 56.49 13.91
N ALA A 265 15.08 57.42 13.71
CA ALA A 265 15.05 58.35 12.60
C ALA A 265 15.16 57.62 11.25
N TYR A 266 16.00 56.59 11.16
CA TYR A 266 16.18 55.77 9.96
C TYR A 266 15.00 54.81 9.69
N GLY A 267 14.33 54.32 10.73
CA GLY A 267 13.13 53.48 10.63
C GLY A 267 13.34 51.97 10.58
N ASP A 268 14.48 51.45 11.05
CA ASP A 268 14.74 50.00 11.12
C ASP A 268 14.13 49.39 12.39
N VAL A 269 13.04 48.65 12.23
CA VAL A 269 12.27 48.10 13.35
C VAL A 269 13.07 47.09 14.17
N TYR A 270 13.90 46.28 13.50
CA TYR A 270 14.72 45.27 14.18
C TYR A 270 15.79 45.95 15.04
N GLN A 271 16.50 46.94 14.48
CA GLN A 271 17.56 47.63 15.20
C GLN A 271 17.04 48.54 16.31
N ILE A 272 15.85 49.14 16.17
CA ILE A 272 15.21 49.89 17.25
C ILE A 272 14.99 49.01 18.49
N ALA A 273 14.45 47.79 18.30
CA ALA A 273 14.27 46.85 19.42
C ALA A 273 15.61 46.38 20.01
N GLY A 274 16.61 46.14 19.17
CA GLY A 274 17.99 45.88 19.60
C GLY A 274 18.60 47.03 20.40
N GLY A 275 18.37 48.27 19.98
CA GLY A 275 18.86 49.48 20.65
C GLY A 275 18.21 49.67 22.02
N TYR A 276 16.90 49.44 22.16
CA TYR A 276 16.24 49.41 23.47
C TYR A 276 16.82 48.36 24.40
N ARG A 277 17.14 47.16 23.88
CA ARG A 277 17.81 46.09 24.65
C ARG A 277 19.20 46.54 25.11
N THR A 278 20.02 47.11 24.24
CA THR A 278 21.35 47.60 24.61
C THR A 278 21.27 48.74 25.62
N LEU A 279 20.32 49.68 25.46
CA LEU A 279 20.09 50.75 26.44
C LEU A 279 19.62 50.20 27.80
N ALA A 280 18.80 49.15 27.80
CA ALA A 280 18.40 48.48 29.04
C ALA A 280 19.59 47.85 29.76
N LYS A 281 20.56 47.27 29.04
CA LYS A 281 21.83 46.82 29.64
C LYS A 281 22.61 47.96 30.28
N CYS A 282 22.64 49.14 29.65
CA CYS A 282 23.29 50.31 30.23
C CYS A 282 22.63 50.72 31.55
N TYR A 283 21.29 50.81 31.58
CA TYR A 283 20.54 51.11 32.80
C TYR A 283 20.75 50.06 33.89
N TRP A 284 20.75 48.78 33.52
CA TRP A 284 21.09 47.69 34.43
C TRP A 284 22.49 47.86 35.05
N SER A 285 23.49 48.23 34.23
CA SER A 285 24.88 48.39 34.69
C SER A 285 25.09 49.50 35.72
N ILE A 286 24.19 50.48 35.77
CA ILE A 286 24.20 51.58 36.75
C ILE A 286 23.19 51.38 37.89
N GLY A 287 22.45 50.26 37.91
CA GLY A 287 21.47 49.92 38.95
C GLY A 287 20.07 50.51 38.76
N ASP A 288 19.77 51.14 37.62
CA ASP A 288 18.42 51.65 37.31
C ASP A 288 17.57 50.56 36.64
N TYR A 289 17.09 49.61 37.45
CA TYR A 289 16.27 48.51 36.96
C TYR A 289 14.91 48.95 36.42
N THR A 290 14.37 50.07 36.91
CA THR A 290 13.09 50.61 36.45
C THR A 290 13.15 51.12 35.00
N SER A 291 14.20 51.88 34.66
CA SER A 291 14.42 52.34 33.29
C SER A 291 14.81 51.19 32.36
N ALA A 292 15.58 50.22 32.86
CA ALA A 292 15.90 49.00 32.12
C ALA A 292 14.62 48.22 31.76
N LEU A 293 13.70 48.04 32.72
CA LEU A 293 12.42 47.38 32.52
C LEU A 293 11.57 48.11 31.47
N GLY A 294 11.47 49.44 31.59
CA GLY A 294 10.74 50.28 30.64
C GLY A 294 11.27 50.16 29.20
N CYS A 295 12.60 50.10 29.04
CA CYS A 295 13.24 49.92 27.73
C CYS A 295 12.92 48.55 27.13
N LEU A 296 13.03 47.47 27.90
CA LEU A 296 12.77 46.11 27.41
C LEU A 296 11.30 45.89 27.06
N HIS A 297 10.36 46.46 27.83
CA HIS A 297 8.94 46.45 27.46
C HIS A 297 8.69 47.20 26.16
N ARG A 298 9.29 48.39 25.98
CA ARG A 298 9.21 49.13 24.72
C ARG A 298 9.79 48.34 23.56
N ALA A 299 10.88 47.59 23.76
CA ALA A 299 11.45 46.73 22.72
C ALA A 299 10.46 45.67 22.20
N LEU A 300 9.58 45.13 23.06
CA LEU A 300 8.57 44.13 22.69
C LEU A 300 7.22 44.72 22.22
N THR A 301 6.87 45.91 22.70
CA THR A 301 5.52 46.49 22.53
C THR A 301 5.45 47.63 21.54
N ALA A 302 6.55 48.35 21.29
CA ALA A 302 6.55 49.49 20.36
C ALA A 302 6.20 49.09 18.93
N ASN A 303 6.58 47.88 18.51
CA ASN A 303 6.16 47.31 17.24
C ASN A 303 6.02 45.79 17.36
N THR A 304 4.80 45.27 17.16
CA THR A 304 4.51 43.84 17.28
C THR A 304 5.16 43.00 16.18
N ALA A 305 5.63 43.61 15.09
CA ALA A 305 6.35 42.92 14.02
C ALA A 305 7.62 42.23 14.53
N ILE A 306 8.16 42.65 15.68
CA ILE A 306 9.35 42.07 16.30
C ILE A 306 9.20 40.58 16.63
N LYS A 307 7.96 40.09 16.82
CA LYS A 307 7.65 38.68 17.03
C LYS A 307 8.08 37.78 15.87
N GLN A 308 8.29 38.34 14.67
CA GLN A 308 8.84 37.62 13.51
C GLN A 308 10.35 37.32 13.64
N ALA A 309 11.03 37.86 14.66
CA ALA A 309 12.45 37.68 14.92
C ALA A 309 12.68 36.96 16.27
N PRO A 310 12.55 35.62 16.31
CA PRO A 310 12.55 34.85 17.56
C PRO A 310 13.86 34.98 18.34
N ASP A 311 15.02 34.96 17.68
CA ASP A 311 16.33 35.08 18.34
C ASP A 311 16.50 36.43 19.09
N LEU A 312 16.01 37.54 18.50
CA LEU A 312 16.05 38.85 19.16
C LEU A 312 15.08 38.92 20.33
N VAL A 313 13.86 38.40 20.16
CA VAL A 313 12.85 38.32 21.23
C VAL A 313 13.37 37.48 22.39
N ALA A 314 14.02 36.34 22.12
CA ALA A 314 14.65 35.51 23.14
C ALA A 314 15.69 36.32 23.94
N SER A 315 16.56 37.08 23.27
CA SER A 315 17.54 37.92 23.95
C SER A 315 16.91 39.01 24.83
N ILE A 316 15.77 39.60 24.42
CA ILE A 316 15.04 40.59 25.21
C ILE A 316 14.37 39.92 26.42
N ARG A 317 13.82 38.71 26.26
CA ARG A 317 13.20 37.93 27.33
C ARG A 317 14.21 37.50 28.39
N GLU A 318 15.42 37.10 27.97
CA GLU A 318 16.52 36.81 28.90
C GLU A 318 16.87 38.03 29.76
N GLN A 319 16.92 39.22 29.16
CA GLN A 319 17.17 40.46 29.90
C GLN A 319 16.03 40.81 30.86
N LEU A 320 14.77 40.61 30.44
CA LEU A 320 13.62 40.83 31.30
C LEU A 320 13.65 39.92 32.52
N CYS A 321 14.05 38.65 32.32
CA CYS A 321 14.26 37.70 33.42
C CYS A 321 15.25 38.26 34.45
N LEU A 322 16.40 38.78 34.00
CA LEU A 322 17.39 39.42 34.88
C LEU A 322 16.84 40.64 35.60
N VAL A 323 16.18 41.56 34.87
CA VAL A 323 15.60 42.80 35.42
C VAL A 323 14.57 42.50 36.50
N TYR A 324 13.63 41.60 36.24
CA TYR A 324 12.63 41.20 37.24
C TYR A 324 13.26 40.49 38.44
N SER A 325 14.29 39.67 38.21
CA SER A 325 15.02 39.04 39.31
C SER A 325 15.71 40.08 40.19
N ALA A 326 16.34 41.14 39.64
CA ALA A 326 16.94 42.19 40.47
C ALA A 326 15.93 43.09 41.18
N MET A 327 14.67 43.10 40.72
CA MET A 327 13.57 43.81 41.36
C MET A 327 12.79 42.92 42.35
N ASP A 328 13.30 41.73 42.66
CA ASP A 328 12.65 40.73 43.53
C ASP A 328 11.26 40.25 43.04
N ASP A 329 10.94 40.44 41.76
CA ASP A 329 9.73 39.93 41.11
C ASP A 329 10.01 38.55 40.47
N LYS A 330 10.04 37.54 41.33
CA LYS A 330 10.33 36.16 40.93
C LYS A 330 9.31 35.59 39.93
N PRO A 331 7.97 35.74 40.09
CA PRO A 331 7.01 35.24 39.12
C PRO A 331 7.23 35.80 37.70
N ALA A 332 7.49 37.10 37.58
CA ALA A 332 7.77 37.71 36.27
C ALA A 332 9.14 37.30 35.72
N SER A 333 10.14 37.09 36.58
CA SER A 333 11.44 36.56 36.19
C SER A 333 11.32 35.16 35.58
N ASP A 334 10.65 34.24 36.29
CA ASP A 334 10.43 32.86 35.86
C ASP A 334 9.62 32.80 34.56
N TYR A 335 8.58 33.62 34.42
CA TYR A 335 7.79 33.72 33.19
C TYR A 335 8.65 34.07 31.97
N ASN A 336 9.51 35.09 32.09
CA ASN A 336 10.36 35.52 30.99
C ASN A 336 11.48 34.51 30.70
N ARG A 337 12.00 33.83 31.74
CA ARG A 337 12.97 32.76 31.59
C ARG A 337 12.41 31.57 30.83
N ASN A 338 11.20 31.12 31.18
CA ASN A 338 10.52 30.02 30.49
C ASN A 338 10.25 30.39 29.04
N MET A 339 9.77 31.60 28.76
CA MET A 339 9.59 32.07 27.38
C MET A 339 10.89 32.14 26.59
N TYR A 340 11.99 32.56 27.21
CA TYR A 340 13.31 32.54 26.58
C TYR A 340 13.72 31.11 26.19
N LEU A 341 13.58 30.15 27.11
CA LEU A 341 13.91 28.74 26.87
C LEU A 341 13.00 28.11 25.81
N ASP A 342 11.69 28.38 25.87
CA ASP A 342 10.72 27.88 24.88
C ASP A 342 11.05 28.37 23.46
N ILE A 343 11.40 29.65 23.31
CA ILE A 343 11.77 30.21 22.01
C ILE A 343 13.07 29.57 21.51
N GLN A 344 14.06 29.34 22.38
CA GLN A 344 15.29 28.64 21.99
C GLN A 344 15.02 27.18 21.57
N GLU A 345 14.13 26.49 22.27
CA GLU A 345 13.77 25.10 22.00
C GLU A 345 12.93 24.95 20.71
N GLN A 346 11.96 25.84 20.47
CA GLN A 346 11.20 25.89 19.22
C GLN A 346 12.12 26.15 18.02
N THR A 347 12.97 27.17 18.14
CA THR A 347 13.95 27.51 17.12
C THR A 347 14.88 26.34 16.83
N ARG A 348 15.21 25.50 17.83
CA ARG A 348 15.98 24.26 17.64
C ARG A 348 15.20 23.17 16.89
N GLN A 349 13.97 22.87 17.30
CA GLN A 349 13.15 21.81 16.71
C GLN A 349 12.85 22.08 15.23
N ASP A 350 12.51 23.32 14.89
CA ASP A 350 12.24 23.73 13.51
C ASP A 350 13.48 23.52 12.63
N ARG A 351 14.67 23.89 13.13
CA ARG A 351 15.96 23.64 12.45
C ARG A 351 16.20 22.14 12.18
N TYR A 352 15.82 21.26 13.10
CA TYR A 352 16.00 19.81 12.97
C TYR A 352 15.00 19.17 11.97
N TYR A 353 13.70 19.47 12.11
CA TYR A 353 12.66 18.86 11.28
C TYR A 353 12.73 19.32 9.82
N GLU A 354 13.08 20.58 9.59
CA GLU A 354 13.24 21.12 8.25
C GLU A 354 14.37 20.41 7.47
N ALA A 355 15.51 20.17 8.12
CA ALA A 355 16.65 19.47 7.52
C ALA A 355 16.26 18.03 7.09
N ARG A 356 15.48 17.32 7.90
CA ARG A 356 15.05 15.93 7.65
C ARG A 356 13.94 15.82 6.60
N ALA A 357 12.98 16.74 6.58
CA ALA A 357 11.91 16.75 5.56
C ALA A 357 12.43 17.03 4.14
N ALA A 358 13.50 17.84 4.01
CA ALA A 358 14.15 18.12 2.73
C ALA A 358 14.77 16.87 2.07
N GLN A 359 15.28 15.94 2.89
CA GLN A 359 15.91 14.70 2.46
C GLN A 359 14.90 13.78 1.73
N LEU A 360 13.72 13.60 2.29
CA LEU A 360 12.70 12.73 1.69
C LEU A 360 12.18 13.30 0.36
N ALA A 361 11.92 14.61 0.30
CA ALA A 361 11.34 15.25 -0.87
C ALA A 361 12.28 15.20 -2.11
N ARG A 362 13.59 15.43 -1.92
CA ARG A 362 14.56 15.38 -3.04
C ARG A 362 14.83 13.94 -3.51
N SER A 363 14.89 12.97 -2.59
CA SER A 363 15.07 11.56 -2.94
C SER A 363 13.90 11.01 -3.76
N SER A 364 12.67 11.32 -3.34
CA SER A 364 11.45 10.91 -4.05
C SER A 364 11.36 11.48 -5.46
N ARG A 365 11.61 12.79 -5.63
CA ARG A 365 11.49 13.45 -6.96
C ARG A 365 12.48 12.90 -7.98
N GLN A 366 13.68 12.53 -7.56
CA GLN A 366 14.71 12.01 -8.45
C GLN A 366 14.46 10.56 -8.86
N LEU A 367 13.95 9.72 -7.96
CA LEU A 367 13.55 8.36 -8.29
C LEU A 367 12.48 8.36 -9.41
N ASN A 368 11.53 9.29 -9.32
CA ASN A 368 10.48 9.43 -10.33
C ASN A 368 11.01 9.86 -11.70
N ILE A 369 12.01 10.75 -11.75
CA ILE A 369 12.65 11.18 -13.01
C ILE A 369 13.45 10.02 -13.63
N LEU A 370 14.18 9.23 -12.82
CA LEU A 370 14.93 8.07 -13.29
C LEU A 370 13.97 7.01 -13.86
N LEU A 371 12.86 6.73 -13.18
CA LEU A 371 11.85 5.79 -13.65
C LEU A 371 11.26 6.23 -15.00
N ALA A 372 10.93 7.52 -15.15
CA ALA A 372 10.44 8.06 -16.41
C ALA A 372 11.46 7.92 -17.57
N ALA A 373 12.76 8.15 -17.30
CA ALA A 373 13.81 7.99 -18.29
C ALA A 373 14.01 6.53 -18.73
N VAL A 374 13.91 5.57 -17.81
CA VAL A 374 13.98 4.13 -18.12
C VAL A 374 12.79 3.70 -18.98
N VAL A 375 11.58 4.15 -18.63
CA VAL A 375 10.38 3.87 -19.44
C VAL A 375 10.51 4.45 -20.85
N LEU A 376 11.01 5.68 -20.98
CA LEU A 376 11.26 6.30 -22.29
C LEU A 376 12.31 5.52 -23.12
N MET A 377 13.38 5.03 -22.49
CA MET A 377 14.41 4.22 -23.16
C MET A 377 13.80 2.93 -23.73
N ILE A 378 12.97 2.24 -22.95
CA ILE A 378 12.30 1.00 -23.39
C ILE A 378 11.45 1.29 -24.63
N ILE A 379 10.70 2.40 -24.64
CA ILE A 379 9.88 2.81 -25.78
C ILE A 379 10.74 3.10 -27.02
N VAL A 380 11.85 3.83 -26.89
CA VAL A 380 12.74 4.16 -28.02
C VAL A 380 13.40 2.91 -28.60
N VAL A 381 13.85 1.98 -27.76
CA VAL A 381 14.43 0.71 -28.21
C VAL A 381 13.38 -0.11 -28.97
N ILE A 382 12.15 -0.20 -28.46
CA ILE A 382 11.05 -0.88 -29.14
C ILE A 382 10.74 -0.23 -30.51
N LEU A 383 10.72 1.11 -30.59
CA LEU A 383 10.48 1.83 -31.84
C LEU A 383 11.60 1.66 -32.86
N LEU A 384 12.87 1.66 -32.42
CA LEU A 384 14.02 1.41 -33.29
C LEU A 384 13.99 -0.04 -33.80
N LEU A 385 13.76 -1.02 -32.92
CA LEU A 385 13.61 -2.42 -33.31
C LEU A 385 12.47 -2.58 -34.33
N PHE A 386 11.34 -1.90 -34.15
CA PHE A 386 10.23 -1.90 -35.10
C PHE A 386 10.59 -1.24 -36.45
N PHE A 387 11.25 -0.08 -36.44
CA PHE A 387 11.64 0.63 -37.67
C PHE A 387 12.72 -0.12 -38.45
N PHE A 388 13.67 -0.75 -37.75
CA PHE A 388 14.72 -1.55 -38.38
C PHE A 388 14.22 -2.91 -38.83
N ASP A 389 13.31 -3.57 -38.09
CA ASP A 389 12.59 -4.74 -38.60
C ASP A 389 11.84 -4.37 -39.89
N ARG A 390 11.22 -3.19 -39.95
CA ARG A 390 10.59 -2.68 -41.17
C ARG A 390 11.58 -2.38 -42.29
N MET A 391 12.78 -1.85 -42.02
CA MET A 391 13.81 -1.62 -43.05
C MET A 391 14.48 -2.91 -43.52
N ARG A 392 14.81 -3.82 -42.61
CA ARG A 392 15.35 -5.14 -42.91
C ARG A 392 14.34 -5.94 -43.73
N ARG A 393 13.06 -5.96 -43.35
CA ARG A 393 11.98 -6.53 -44.18
C ARG A 393 11.89 -5.85 -45.54
N ARG A 394 12.11 -4.54 -45.67
CA ARG A 394 12.16 -3.84 -46.97
C ARG A 394 13.39 -4.16 -47.82
N SER A 395 14.53 -4.53 -47.20
CA SER A 395 15.76 -4.94 -47.88
C SER A 395 15.73 -6.42 -48.27
N ASP A 396 15.35 -7.28 -47.32
CA ASP A 396 15.13 -8.72 -47.51
C ASP A 396 13.96 -8.97 -48.48
N ALA A 397 12.94 -8.11 -48.52
CA ALA A 397 11.88 -8.16 -49.54
C ALA A 397 12.33 -7.72 -50.94
N ARG A 398 13.45 -6.98 -51.08
CA ARG A 398 14.02 -6.66 -52.40
C ARG A 398 14.98 -7.72 -52.90
N PHE A 399 15.60 -8.48 -52.00
CA PHE A 399 16.67 -9.43 -52.30
C PHE A 399 16.65 -10.52 -51.23
N SER A 400 15.68 -11.41 -51.32
CA SER A 400 15.70 -12.67 -50.60
C SER A 400 16.02 -13.76 -51.62
N LEU A 401 16.74 -14.79 -51.18
CA LEU A 401 16.81 -16.06 -51.92
C LEU A 401 15.38 -16.57 -52.22
N ASP A 402 14.35 -16.12 -51.48
CA ASP A 402 12.91 -16.24 -51.77
C ASP A 402 12.44 -15.53 -53.04
N THR A 403 12.97 -14.36 -53.44
CA THR A 403 12.56 -13.72 -54.71
C THR A 403 13.11 -14.47 -55.93
N LEU A 404 14.28 -15.08 -55.77
CA LEU A 404 14.95 -15.89 -56.80
C LEU A 404 14.49 -17.32 -56.83
N LEU A 405 14.14 -17.92 -55.70
CA LEU A 405 13.39 -19.16 -55.65
C LEU A 405 11.89 -18.86 -55.67
N GLY A 406 11.47 -17.62 -55.95
CA GLY A 406 10.09 -17.16 -55.71
C GLY A 406 9.06 -17.91 -56.51
N PRO A 407 9.28 -18.14 -57.80
CA PRO A 407 8.46 -19.05 -58.61
C PRO A 407 8.54 -20.53 -58.18
N LEU A 408 9.64 -20.96 -57.58
CA LEU A 408 9.86 -22.34 -57.13
C LEU A 408 9.24 -22.62 -55.75
N ARG A 409 9.34 -21.64 -54.83
CA ARG A 409 8.65 -21.54 -53.55
C ARG A 409 7.24 -21.02 -53.72
N GLN A 410 6.85 -20.35 -54.78
CA GLN A 410 5.44 -20.08 -55.08
C GLN A 410 4.80 -21.35 -55.60
N TRP A 411 5.50 -22.17 -56.38
CA TRP A 411 5.03 -23.49 -56.74
C TRP A 411 5.00 -24.44 -55.51
N GLU A 412 6.07 -24.48 -54.72
CA GLU A 412 6.16 -25.29 -53.49
C GLU A 412 5.29 -24.74 -52.36
N GLN A 413 5.12 -23.42 -52.17
CA GLN A 413 4.16 -22.79 -51.25
C GLN A 413 2.75 -22.80 -51.82
N GLN A 414 2.48 -22.81 -53.13
CA GLN A 414 1.11 -23.01 -53.61
C GLN A 414 0.68 -24.44 -53.37
N GLN A 415 1.58 -25.41 -53.57
CA GLN A 415 1.32 -26.81 -53.26
C GLN A 415 1.32 -27.09 -51.76
N THR A 416 2.28 -26.55 -51.01
CA THR A 416 2.34 -26.64 -49.55
C THR A 416 1.24 -25.80 -48.92
N GLN A 417 0.82 -24.64 -49.44
CA GLN A 417 -0.38 -23.92 -48.95
C GLN A 417 -1.64 -24.65 -49.34
N GLN A 418 -1.78 -25.25 -50.53
CA GLN A 418 -2.98 -26.05 -50.83
C GLN A 418 -3.04 -27.28 -49.93
N GLN A 419 -1.90 -27.90 -49.64
CA GLN A 419 -1.79 -29.06 -48.76
C GLN A 419 -1.91 -28.68 -47.27
N GLN A 420 -1.33 -27.56 -46.86
CA GLN A 420 -1.37 -27.02 -45.50
C GLN A 420 -2.71 -26.35 -45.23
N GLN A 421 -3.38 -25.73 -46.19
CA GLN A 421 -4.77 -25.28 -46.04
C GLN A 421 -5.72 -26.47 -45.95
N ALA A 422 -5.52 -27.53 -46.75
CA ALA A 422 -6.33 -28.74 -46.63
C ALA A 422 -6.06 -29.48 -45.31
N GLN A 423 -4.81 -29.47 -44.82
CA GLN A 423 -4.41 -30.08 -43.55
C GLN A 423 -4.83 -29.23 -42.34
N GLU A 424 -4.64 -27.90 -42.37
CA GLU A 424 -5.11 -26.95 -41.35
C GLU A 424 -6.63 -26.96 -41.28
N HIS A 425 -7.33 -27.04 -42.41
CA HIS A 425 -8.80 -27.15 -42.41
C HIS A 425 -9.25 -28.52 -41.88
N TYR A 426 -8.53 -29.59 -42.16
CA TYR A 426 -8.78 -30.90 -41.55
C TYR A 426 -8.52 -30.89 -40.03
N GLU A 427 -7.37 -30.35 -39.58
CA GLU A 427 -7.00 -30.20 -38.17
C GLU A 427 -7.96 -29.26 -37.44
N GLU A 428 -8.42 -28.17 -38.07
CA GLU A 428 -9.43 -27.25 -37.51
C GLU A 428 -10.78 -27.96 -37.34
N VAL A 429 -11.22 -28.74 -38.34
CA VAL A 429 -12.45 -29.52 -38.24
C VAL A 429 -12.32 -30.60 -37.16
N GLU A 430 -11.16 -31.23 -37.02
CA GLU A 430 -10.86 -32.23 -35.98
C GLU A 430 -10.83 -31.60 -34.57
N GLU A 431 -10.20 -30.45 -34.38
CA GLU A 431 -10.23 -29.69 -33.12
C GLU A 431 -11.67 -29.25 -32.77
N GLN A 432 -12.42 -28.75 -33.75
CA GLN A 432 -13.82 -28.39 -33.56
C GLN A 432 -14.68 -29.62 -33.22
N GLN A 433 -14.33 -30.79 -33.75
CA GLN A 433 -14.99 -32.06 -33.45
C GLN A 433 -14.73 -32.47 -32.00
N GLN A 434 -13.47 -32.42 -31.54
CA GLN A 434 -13.11 -32.72 -30.15
C GLN A 434 -13.81 -31.78 -29.16
N VAL A 435 -13.80 -30.47 -29.42
CA VAL A 435 -14.52 -29.49 -28.58
C VAL A 435 -16.03 -29.75 -28.61
N GLY A 436 -16.59 -30.07 -29.78
CA GLY A 436 -17.98 -30.45 -29.94
C GLY A 436 -18.35 -31.69 -29.12
N GLN A 437 -17.50 -32.71 -29.10
CA GLN A 437 -17.70 -33.94 -28.33
C GLN A 437 -17.72 -33.66 -26.82
N LEU A 438 -16.80 -32.83 -26.34
CA LEU A 438 -16.78 -32.41 -24.93
C LEU A 438 -18.06 -31.67 -24.53
N HIS A 439 -18.54 -30.75 -25.37
CA HIS A 439 -19.81 -30.05 -25.13
C HIS A 439 -21.01 -31.00 -25.15
N LEU A 440 -21.03 -31.96 -26.08
CA LEU A 440 -22.06 -32.98 -26.15
C LEU A 440 -22.11 -33.83 -24.87
N GLN A 441 -20.96 -34.33 -24.41
CA GLN A 441 -20.86 -35.11 -23.17
C GLN A 441 -21.33 -34.31 -21.95
N GLN A 442 -20.88 -33.06 -21.82
CA GLN A 442 -21.31 -32.18 -20.71
C GLN A 442 -22.82 -31.93 -20.72
N ASN A 443 -23.39 -31.65 -21.90
CA ASN A 443 -24.83 -31.41 -22.03
C ASN A 443 -25.65 -32.68 -21.79
N LEU A 444 -25.16 -33.86 -22.21
CA LEU A 444 -25.79 -35.15 -21.94
C LEU A 444 -25.82 -35.45 -20.44
N ARG A 445 -24.69 -35.31 -19.75
CA ARG A 445 -24.59 -35.50 -18.29
C ARG A 445 -25.57 -34.61 -17.54
N ARG A 446 -25.65 -33.33 -17.93
CA ARG A 446 -26.62 -32.39 -17.36
C ARG A 446 -28.06 -32.83 -17.64
N ASN A 447 -28.35 -33.41 -18.81
CA ASN A 447 -29.67 -33.92 -19.13
C ASN A 447 -30.08 -35.09 -18.24
N LEU A 448 -29.15 -36.01 -17.98
CA LEU A 448 -29.35 -37.13 -17.05
C LEU A 448 -29.61 -36.65 -15.62
N GLU A 449 -28.90 -35.62 -15.15
CA GLU A 449 -29.13 -35.00 -13.84
C GLU A 449 -30.52 -34.34 -13.75
N GLN A 450 -30.97 -33.63 -14.80
CA GLN A 450 -32.30 -33.04 -14.79
C GLN A 450 -33.39 -34.11 -14.77
N ARG A 451 -33.24 -35.19 -15.54
CA ARG A 451 -34.15 -36.34 -15.52
C ARG A 451 -34.26 -36.99 -14.14
N ALA A 452 -33.15 -37.15 -13.43
CA ALA A 452 -33.16 -37.66 -12.07
C ALA A 452 -34.01 -36.76 -11.14
N LYS A 453 -33.93 -35.44 -11.29
CA LYS A 453 -34.79 -34.48 -10.55
C LYS A 453 -36.26 -34.59 -10.97
N VAL A 454 -36.56 -34.73 -12.26
CA VAL A 454 -37.93 -34.94 -12.75
C VAL A 454 -38.52 -36.23 -12.16
N SER A 455 -37.73 -37.30 -12.08
CA SER A 455 -38.14 -38.57 -11.47
C SER A 455 -38.53 -38.40 -9.99
N LEU A 456 -37.80 -37.57 -9.23
CA LEU A 456 -38.16 -37.21 -7.85
C LEU A 456 -39.46 -36.41 -7.77
N VAL A 457 -39.64 -35.40 -8.63
CA VAL A 457 -40.92 -34.64 -8.74
C VAL A 457 -42.09 -35.59 -9.01
N CYS A 458 -41.91 -36.54 -9.94
CA CYS A 458 -42.94 -37.52 -10.25
C CYS A 458 -43.26 -38.48 -9.09
N SER A 459 -42.33 -38.67 -8.15
CA SER A 459 -42.56 -39.52 -6.97
C SER A 459 -43.44 -38.87 -5.89
N ILE A 460 -43.59 -37.53 -5.94
CA ILE A 460 -44.40 -36.76 -5.00
C ILE A 460 -45.90 -36.84 -5.36
N LEU A 461 -46.24 -36.89 -6.65
CA LEU A 461 -47.63 -36.88 -7.11
C LEU A 461 -48.48 -38.04 -6.54
N PRO A 462 -47.98 -39.31 -6.49
CA PRO A 462 -48.69 -40.40 -5.82
C PRO A 462 -48.94 -40.17 -4.33
N LEU A 463 -48.06 -39.43 -3.62
CA LEU A 463 -48.25 -39.09 -2.22
C LEU A 463 -49.39 -38.07 -2.07
N ILE A 464 -49.47 -37.10 -2.97
CA ILE A 464 -50.59 -36.14 -3.03
C ILE A 464 -51.91 -36.86 -3.35
N ASP A 465 -51.91 -37.79 -4.31
CA ASP A 465 -53.06 -38.62 -4.64
C ASP A 465 -53.56 -39.42 -3.42
N ARG A 466 -52.62 -39.98 -2.64
CA ARG A 466 -52.95 -40.68 -1.38
C ARG A 466 -53.58 -39.76 -0.35
N ILE A 467 -53.04 -38.55 -0.14
CA ILE A 467 -53.65 -37.57 0.77
C ILE A 467 -55.07 -37.23 0.33
N VAL A 468 -55.30 -36.97 -0.96
CA VAL A 468 -56.65 -36.67 -1.48
C VAL A 468 -57.60 -37.84 -1.28
N ASN A 469 -57.14 -39.09 -1.42
CA ASN A 469 -57.95 -40.27 -1.17
C ASN A 469 -58.33 -40.42 0.31
N GLU A 470 -57.39 -40.19 1.23
CA GLU A 470 -57.66 -40.24 2.67
C GLU A 470 -58.63 -39.13 3.10
N LEU A 471 -58.46 -37.91 2.59
CA LEU A 471 -59.42 -36.81 2.80
C LEU A 471 -60.81 -37.13 2.25
N ARG A 472 -60.89 -37.78 1.09
CA ARG A 472 -62.17 -38.25 0.53
C ARG A 472 -62.83 -39.29 1.44
N GLN A 473 -62.08 -40.22 2.01
CA GLN A 473 -62.60 -41.20 2.97
C GLN A 473 -63.11 -40.52 4.25
N LEU A 474 -62.38 -39.52 4.78
CA LEU A 474 -62.81 -38.72 5.94
C LEU A 474 -64.11 -37.94 5.67
N ARG A 475 -64.34 -37.45 4.45
CA ARG A 475 -65.59 -36.74 4.09
C ARG A 475 -66.78 -37.68 3.86
N THR A 476 -66.55 -38.86 3.30
CA THR A 476 -67.64 -39.74 2.84
C THR A 476 -68.05 -40.82 3.84
N ARG A 477 -67.18 -41.21 4.78
CA ARG A 477 -67.48 -42.25 5.77
C ARG A 477 -67.64 -41.68 7.18
N ASN A 478 -68.69 -42.10 7.86
CA ASN A 478 -68.91 -41.77 9.27
C ASN A 478 -68.21 -42.81 10.17
N GLU A 479 -66.91 -42.61 10.41
CA GLU A 479 -66.02 -43.52 11.15
C GLU A 479 -65.81 -43.06 12.61
N LYS A 480 -65.43 -43.98 13.52
CA LYS A 480 -65.14 -43.67 14.92
C LYS A 480 -64.02 -42.61 15.03
N VAL A 481 -64.12 -41.72 16.03
CA VAL A 481 -63.20 -40.59 16.28
C VAL A 481 -61.72 -41.03 16.26
N ALA A 482 -61.37 -42.13 16.92
CA ALA A 482 -60.00 -42.66 16.96
C ALA A 482 -59.44 -43.03 15.58
N LEU A 483 -60.28 -43.56 14.67
CA LEU A 483 -59.87 -43.92 13.32
C LEU A 483 -59.72 -42.67 12.43
N ARG A 484 -60.58 -41.66 12.60
CA ARG A 484 -60.42 -40.36 11.91
C ARG A 484 -59.10 -39.68 12.30
N GLN A 485 -58.75 -39.74 13.60
CA GLN A 485 -57.49 -39.19 14.11
C GLN A 485 -56.26 -39.92 13.54
N GLN A 486 -56.31 -41.25 13.41
CA GLN A 486 -55.24 -42.03 12.76
C GLN A 486 -55.05 -41.66 11.28
N ARG A 487 -56.14 -41.42 10.54
CA ARG A 487 -56.05 -40.98 9.14
C ARG A 487 -55.49 -39.57 8.99
N LEU A 488 -55.88 -38.63 9.86
CA LEU A 488 -55.29 -37.29 9.89
C LEU A 488 -53.79 -37.33 10.24
N GLN A 489 -53.40 -38.19 11.17
CA GLN A 489 -51.99 -38.45 11.48
C GLN A 489 -51.23 -38.96 10.25
N TYR A 490 -51.80 -39.93 9.52
CA TYR A 490 -51.20 -40.45 8.29
C TYR A 490 -51.08 -39.39 7.19
N ILE A 491 -52.09 -38.51 7.03
CA ILE A 491 -52.02 -37.36 6.12
C ILE A 491 -50.89 -36.41 6.52
N SER A 492 -50.69 -36.16 7.82
CA SER A 492 -49.55 -35.38 8.30
C SER A 492 -48.22 -36.03 7.92
N GLU A 493 -48.06 -37.34 8.14
CA GLU A 493 -46.84 -38.08 7.76
C GLU A 493 -46.54 -38.03 6.25
N LEU A 494 -47.58 -38.14 5.41
CA LEU A 494 -47.45 -37.97 3.96
C LEU A 494 -47.05 -36.53 3.60
N THR A 495 -47.64 -35.52 4.25
CA THR A 495 -47.32 -34.11 4.02
C THR A 495 -45.88 -33.78 4.43
N ASP A 496 -45.40 -34.38 5.51
CA ASP A 496 -44.02 -34.27 6.00
C ASP A 496 -43.02 -34.90 5.03
N THR A 497 -43.41 -36.01 4.41
CA THR A 497 -42.61 -36.68 3.39
C THR A 497 -42.50 -35.79 2.14
N ILE A 498 -43.62 -35.21 1.68
CA ILE A 498 -43.64 -34.26 0.55
C ILE A 498 -42.79 -33.01 0.83
N ALA A 499 -42.89 -32.43 2.04
CA ALA A 499 -42.08 -31.28 2.42
C ALA A 499 -40.58 -31.60 2.38
N ARG A 500 -40.20 -32.77 2.92
CA ARG A 500 -38.81 -33.25 2.89
C ARG A 500 -38.28 -33.44 1.47
N ASP A 501 -39.06 -34.03 0.58
CA ASP A 501 -38.68 -34.26 -0.81
C ASP A 501 -38.57 -32.93 -1.60
N ASN A 502 -39.46 -31.97 -1.34
CA ASN A 502 -39.39 -30.61 -1.89
C ASN A 502 -38.15 -29.83 -1.41
N ASP A 503 -37.73 -30.00 -0.15
CA ASP A 503 -36.52 -29.39 0.40
C ASP A 503 -35.24 -29.98 -0.21
N ILE A 504 -35.25 -31.29 -0.50
CA ILE A 504 -34.15 -31.96 -1.20
C ILE A 504 -34.05 -31.42 -2.63
N LEU A 505 -35.18 -31.35 -3.34
CA LEU A 505 -35.26 -30.77 -4.68
C LEU A 505 -34.78 -29.31 -4.70
N THR A 506 -35.20 -28.50 -3.72
CA THR A 506 -34.81 -27.09 -3.60
C THR A 506 -33.31 -26.91 -3.41
N ARG A 507 -32.70 -27.74 -2.55
CA ARG A 507 -31.24 -27.74 -2.34
C ARG A 507 -30.50 -28.11 -3.62
N TRP A 508 -30.98 -29.09 -4.38
CA TRP A 508 -30.41 -29.46 -5.69
C TRP A 508 -30.50 -28.33 -6.71
N ILE A 509 -31.54 -27.50 -6.66
CA ILE A 509 -31.72 -26.33 -7.55
C ILE A 509 -30.81 -25.15 -7.10
N GLN A 510 -30.68 -24.89 -5.79
CA GLN A 510 -29.95 -23.71 -5.26
C GLN A 510 -28.43 -23.82 -5.29
N MET A 511 -27.86 -25.03 -5.27
CA MET A 511 -26.39 -25.22 -5.25
C MET A 511 -25.64 -24.66 -6.48
N ARG A 512 -26.35 -24.07 -7.46
CA ARG A 512 -25.79 -23.52 -8.71
C ARG A 512 -25.75 -21.99 -8.80
N GLN A 513 -26.49 -21.23 -7.98
CA GLN A 513 -26.70 -19.78 -8.21
C GLN A 513 -25.68 -18.82 -7.56
N GLY A 514 -24.69 -19.28 -6.78
CA GLY A 514 -23.46 -18.53 -6.48
C GLY A 514 -23.52 -17.12 -5.85
N GLN A 515 -24.60 -16.67 -5.21
CA GLN A 515 -24.70 -15.31 -4.63
C GLN A 515 -24.61 -15.26 -3.09
N VAL A 516 -23.53 -14.69 -2.54
CA VAL A 516 -23.44 -14.11 -1.17
C VAL A 516 -22.54 -12.85 -1.21
N SER A 517 -23.03 -11.67 -0.80
CA SER A 517 -22.28 -10.39 -0.75
C SER A 517 -21.71 -10.12 0.66
N LEU A 518 -20.43 -9.70 0.79
CA LEU A 518 -19.70 -9.48 2.07
C LEU A 518 -19.62 -7.99 2.50
N LYS A 519 -19.84 -7.66 3.78
CA LYS A 519 -19.77 -6.28 4.34
C LYS A 519 -18.65 -6.15 5.40
N ILE A 520 -17.48 -5.61 5.02
CA ILE A 520 -16.29 -5.53 5.87
C ILE A 520 -16.29 -4.32 6.83
N GLU A 521 -16.09 -4.54 8.13
CA GLU A 521 -15.94 -3.50 9.16
C GLU A 521 -14.84 -3.84 10.21
N THR A 522 -14.48 -2.91 11.12
CA THR A 522 -13.50 -3.14 12.21
C THR A 522 -14.20 -3.06 13.56
N PHE A 523 -14.12 -4.12 14.37
CA PHE A 523 -14.87 -4.23 15.63
C PHE A 523 -14.11 -5.04 16.70
N PRO A 524 -14.33 -4.77 18.00
CA PRO A 524 -13.79 -5.59 19.07
C PRO A 524 -14.47 -6.96 19.10
N LEU A 525 -13.67 -8.02 19.17
CA LEU A 525 -14.13 -9.39 19.17
C LEU A 525 -14.86 -9.75 20.48
N GLN A 526 -14.56 -9.03 21.58
CA GLN A 526 -15.21 -9.21 22.87
C GLN A 526 -16.73 -9.10 22.77
N ASP A 527 -17.27 -8.17 21.98
CA ASP A 527 -18.72 -8.03 21.78
C ASP A 527 -19.37 -9.34 21.32
N LEU A 528 -18.69 -10.10 20.44
CA LEU A 528 -19.19 -11.37 19.94
C LEU A 528 -19.00 -12.50 20.94
N PHE A 529 -17.93 -12.44 21.75
CA PHE A 529 -17.67 -13.39 22.82
C PHE A 529 -18.67 -13.23 23.96
N ASP A 530 -19.05 -11.99 24.32
CA ASP A 530 -20.09 -11.70 25.31
C ASP A 530 -21.44 -12.27 24.88
N VAL A 531 -21.80 -12.14 23.60
CA VAL A 531 -23.02 -12.74 23.04
C VAL A 531 -22.93 -14.27 23.05
N ALA A 532 -21.78 -14.86 22.71
CA ALA A 532 -21.58 -16.30 22.81
C ALA A 532 -21.67 -16.80 24.28
N GLN A 533 -21.18 -16.01 25.24
CA GLN A 533 -21.25 -16.30 26.67
C GLN A 533 -22.67 -16.22 27.22
N GLN A 534 -23.52 -15.32 26.68
CA GLN A 534 -24.97 -15.30 26.99
C GLN A 534 -25.64 -16.63 26.59
N GLY A 535 -25.10 -17.35 25.60
CA GLY A 535 -25.53 -18.70 25.21
C GLY A 535 -25.17 -19.81 26.20
N SER A 536 -24.43 -19.53 27.28
CA SER A 536 -23.95 -20.51 28.28
C SER A 536 -25.04 -21.36 28.93
N MET A 537 -26.26 -20.83 29.06
CA MET A 537 -27.39 -21.59 29.62
C MET A 537 -27.69 -22.86 28.80
N SER A 538 -27.56 -22.77 27.48
CA SER A 538 -27.79 -23.90 26.58
C SER A 538 -26.72 -25.00 26.68
N PHE A 539 -25.51 -24.67 27.17
CA PHE A 539 -24.46 -25.63 27.48
C PHE A 539 -24.70 -26.28 28.84
N ARG A 540 -25.10 -25.48 29.84
CA ARG A 540 -25.41 -25.97 31.19
C ARG A 540 -26.58 -26.96 31.19
N ILE A 541 -27.60 -26.76 30.35
CA ILE A 541 -28.73 -27.70 30.18
C ILE A 541 -28.25 -29.06 29.66
N CYS A 542 -27.24 -29.08 28.79
CA CYS A 542 -26.59 -30.32 28.31
C CYS A 542 -25.51 -30.85 29.28
N GLY A 543 -25.37 -30.26 30.46
CA GLY A 543 -24.35 -30.60 31.45
C GLY A 543 -22.91 -30.31 31.02
N LEU A 544 -22.71 -29.32 30.14
CA LEU A 544 -21.41 -28.87 29.65
C LEU A 544 -21.03 -27.51 30.25
N ASN A 545 -19.74 -27.29 30.47
CA ASN A 545 -19.25 -25.97 30.86
C ASN A 545 -18.78 -25.18 29.62
N LEU A 546 -19.35 -23.99 29.40
CA LEU A 546 -18.87 -23.06 28.37
C LEU A 546 -17.96 -22.02 29.03
N ASP A 547 -16.68 -22.08 28.70
CA ASP A 547 -15.66 -21.18 29.22
C ASP A 547 -15.23 -20.24 28.09
N VAL A 548 -15.86 -19.06 28.01
CA VAL A 548 -15.47 -18.02 27.05
C VAL A 548 -14.37 -17.18 27.69
N LYS A 549 -13.15 -17.30 27.15
CA LYS A 549 -12.02 -16.51 27.63
C LYS A 549 -12.15 -15.08 27.09
N PRO A 550 -12.20 -14.06 27.97
CA PRO A 550 -12.26 -12.68 27.52
C PRO A 550 -11.03 -12.36 26.65
N THR A 551 -11.25 -11.59 25.59
CA THR A 551 -10.27 -11.19 24.59
C THR A 551 -10.32 -9.68 24.37
N GLN A 552 -9.17 -9.06 24.14
CA GLN A 552 -9.10 -7.65 23.74
C GLN A 552 -8.90 -7.51 22.22
N ALA A 553 -8.95 -8.62 21.48
CA ALA A 553 -8.65 -8.65 20.07
C ALA A 553 -9.66 -7.85 19.26
N ILE A 554 -9.16 -7.04 18.32
CA ILE A 554 -9.96 -6.28 17.37
C ILE A 554 -9.68 -6.87 15.99
N VAL A 555 -10.73 -7.11 15.22
CA VAL A 555 -10.65 -7.76 13.90
C VAL A 555 -11.27 -6.89 12.83
N LYS A 556 -10.81 -7.05 11.59
CA LYS A 556 -11.38 -6.38 10.41
C LYS A 556 -12.05 -7.41 9.50
N ALA A 557 -13.36 -7.57 9.59
CA ALA A 557 -14.15 -8.57 8.88
C ALA A 557 -15.64 -8.17 8.84
N ASP A 558 -16.51 -8.98 8.22
CA ASP A 558 -17.96 -8.85 8.38
C ASP A 558 -18.38 -9.40 9.74
N LYS A 559 -18.96 -8.54 10.60
CA LYS A 559 -19.32 -8.90 11.98
C LYS A 559 -20.38 -10.00 12.04
N ALA A 560 -21.35 -9.99 11.12
CA ALA A 560 -22.44 -10.97 11.10
C ALA A 560 -21.93 -12.34 10.65
N LEU A 561 -21.08 -12.39 9.62
CA LEU A 561 -20.48 -13.64 9.16
C LEU A 561 -19.45 -14.18 10.15
N THR A 562 -18.69 -13.31 10.82
CA THR A 562 -17.78 -13.71 11.90
C THR A 562 -18.55 -14.33 13.06
N PHE A 563 -19.67 -13.72 13.47
CA PHE A 563 -20.54 -14.28 14.50
C PHE A 563 -21.17 -15.62 14.08
N PHE A 564 -21.60 -15.74 12.82
CA PHE A 564 -22.09 -17.00 12.26
C PHE A 564 -21.03 -18.11 12.34
N MET A 565 -19.77 -17.80 12.01
CA MET A 565 -18.67 -18.76 12.09
C MET A 565 -18.42 -19.21 13.53
N ILE A 566 -18.36 -18.29 14.50
CA ILE A 566 -18.21 -18.61 15.93
C ILE A 566 -19.38 -19.50 16.38
N SER A 567 -20.62 -19.07 16.13
CA SER A 567 -21.81 -19.80 16.57
C SER A 567 -21.90 -21.21 15.98
N THR A 568 -21.53 -21.37 14.71
CA THR A 568 -21.53 -22.66 14.02
C THR A 568 -20.51 -23.62 14.62
N ILE A 569 -19.28 -23.13 14.86
CA ILE A 569 -18.22 -23.97 15.43
C ILE A 569 -18.53 -24.30 16.89
N THR A 570 -19.02 -23.34 17.67
CA THR A 570 -19.45 -23.51 19.06
C THR A 570 -20.63 -24.48 19.20
N ALA A 571 -21.59 -24.46 18.27
CA ALA A 571 -22.69 -25.43 18.24
C ALA A 571 -22.20 -26.85 17.94
N ASN A 572 -21.21 -27.00 17.06
CA ASN A 572 -20.57 -28.30 16.81
C ASN A 572 -19.82 -28.78 18.06
N ALA A 573 -19.02 -27.93 18.70
CA ALA A 573 -18.34 -28.24 19.95
C ALA A 573 -19.32 -28.71 21.04
N ARG A 574 -20.44 -28.00 21.22
CA ARG A 574 -21.50 -28.41 22.17
C ARG A 574 -22.04 -29.80 21.90
N ARG A 575 -22.26 -30.12 20.62
CA ARG A 575 -22.92 -31.35 20.20
C ARG A 575 -22.03 -32.59 20.36
N PHE A 576 -20.73 -32.45 20.13
CA PHE A 576 -19.78 -33.56 20.16
C PHE A 576 -19.00 -33.68 21.48
N THR A 577 -19.31 -32.82 22.45
CA THR A 577 -18.80 -32.95 23.83
C THR A 577 -19.81 -33.71 24.69
N PRO A 578 -19.43 -34.84 25.32
CA PRO A 578 -20.31 -35.57 26.22
C PRO A 578 -20.50 -34.83 27.56
N GLN A 579 -21.58 -35.16 28.27
CA GLN A 579 -21.96 -34.53 29.53
C GLN A 579 -20.80 -34.54 30.55
N GLY A 580 -20.54 -33.40 31.20
CA GLY A 580 -19.40 -33.18 32.10
C GLY A 580 -18.14 -32.60 31.43
N GLY A 581 -18.10 -32.54 30.10
CA GLY A 581 -17.01 -31.89 29.36
C GLY A 581 -17.13 -30.37 29.28
N SER A 582 -16.10 -29.73 28.71
CA SER A 582 -16.03 -28.28 28.56
C SER A 582 -15.75 -27.84 27.13
N VAL A 583 -16.39 -26.74 26.73
CA VAL A 583 -16.09 -26.03 25.49
C VAL A 583 -15.48 -24.68 25.85
N THR A 584 -14.32 -24.40 25.31
CA THR A 584 -13.57 -23.17 25.53
C THR A 584 -13.54 -22.36 24.25
N ILE A 585 -13.96 -21.09 24.32
CA ILE A 585 -13.82 -20.14 23.21
C ILE A 585 -12.70 -19.18 23.59
N GLU A 586 -11.69 -19.08 22.75
CA GLU A 586 -10.50 -18.28 23.00
C GLU A 586 -10.03 -17.64 21.69
N ALA A 587 -9.40 -16.47 21.78
CA ALA A 587 -8.81 -15.81 20.63
C ALA A 587 -7.33 -15.57 20.88
N PHE A 588 -6.51 -15.91 19.88
CA PHE A 588 -5.07 -15.78 19.88
C PHE A 588 -4.68 -14.72 18.86
N GLU A 589 -4.18 -13.58 19.34
CA GLU A 589 -3.63 -12.56 18.46
C GLU A 589 -2.28 -13.01 17.89
N GLN A 590 -2.18 -13.00 16.56
CA GLN A 590 -0.96 -13.16 15.79
C GLN A 590 -0.56 -11.79 15.19
N PRO A 591 0.66 -11.63 14.64
CA PRO A 591 1.16 -10.31 14.20
C PRO A 591 0.22 -9.59 13.21
N ASP A 592 -0.28 -10.31 12.21
CA ASP A 592 -1.12 -9.76 11.13
C ASP A 592 -2.57 -10.27 11.14
N SER A 593 -2.89 -11.20 12.05
CA SER A 593 -4.20 -11.83 12.12
C SER A 593 -4.60 -12.15 13.56
N VAL A 594 -5.89 -12.33 13.82
CA VAL A 594 -6.43 -12.85 15.07
C VAL A 594 -7.01 -14.21 14.75
N GLU A 595 -6.50 -15.23 15.43
CA GLU A 595 -7.01 -16.60 15.35
C GLU A 595 -8.08 -16.80 16.42
N ILE A 596 -9.33 -16.95 16.02
CA ILE A 596 -10.43 -17.30 16.89
C ILE A 596 -10.49 -18.83 16.94
N SER A 597 -10.40 -19.40 18.13
CA SER A 597 -10.36 -20.83 18.38
C SER A 597 -11.46 -21.27 19.32
N ILE A 598 -12.12 -22.35 18.96
CA ILE A 598 -13.09 -23.03 19.80
C ILE A 598 -12.55 -24.43 20.02
N ARG A 599 -12.30 -24.76 21.29
CA ARG A 599 -11.80 -26.06 21.74
C ARG A 599 -12.86 -26.77 22.54
N ASP A 600 -13.05 -28.05 22.27
CA ASP A 600 -13.87 -28.93 23.07
C ASP A 600 -13.05 -30.07 23.67
N THR A 601 -13.56 -30.64 24.75
CA THR A 601 -13.04 -31.88 25.35
C THR A 601 -13.86 -33.10 24.90
N GLY A 602 -14.40 -33.07 23.69
CA GLY A 602 -15.25 -34.11 23.13
C GLY A 602 -14.49 -35.37 22.71
N CYS A 603 -15.13 -36.22 21.92
CA CYS A 603 -14.56 -37.49 21.49
C CYS A 603 -13.34 -37.36 20.56
N GLY A 604 -13.03 -36.15 20.07
CA GLY A 604 -11.97 -35.90 19.11
C GLY A 604 -12.24 -36.51 17.73
N MET A 605 -11.32 -36.28 16.78
CA MET A 605 -11.39 -36.75 15.39
C MET A 605 -10.13 -37.53 15.03
N SER A 606 -10.26 -38.50 14.11
CA SER A 606 -9.10 -39.18 13.51
C SER A 606 -8.36 -38.26 12.54
N ASP A 607 -7.08 -38.54 12.25
CA ASP A 607 -6.28 -37.73 11.30
C ASP A 607 -6.91 -37.70 9.89
N GLU A 608 -7.60 -38.77 9.48
CA GLU A 608 -8.36 -38.87 8.23
C GLU A 608 -9.61 -37.96 8.24
N GLN A 609 -10.34 -37.92 9.37
CA GLN A 609 -11.48 -37.02 9.55
C GLN A 609 -11.05 -35.55 9.60
N LEU A 610 -9.89 -35.27 10.20
CA LEU A 610 -9.32 -33.93 10.30
C LEU A 610 -8.92 -33.37 8.93
N THR A 611 -8.30 -34.20 8.08
CA THR A 611 -7.83 -33.80 6.74
C THR A 611 -8.99 -33.45 5.80
N HIS A 612 -10.14 -34.11 5.95
CA HIS A 612 -11.34 -33.87 5.14
C HIS A 612 -12.41 -33.01 5.83
N LEU A 613 -12.09 -32.40 6.99
CA LEU A 613 -13.07 -31.68 7.82
C LEU A 613 -13.79 -30.53 7.09
N PHE A 614 -13.12 -29.90 6.12
CA PHE A 614 -13.65 -28.78 5.34
C PHE A 614 -14.02 -29.16 3.89
N ASP A 615 -13.75 -30.41 3.49
CA ASP A 615 -14.05 -30.94 2.16
C ASP A 615 -15.43 -31.60 2.12
N ARG A 616 -15.99 -31.67 0.90
CA ARG A 616 -17.41 -32.01 0.69
C ARG A 616 -17.75 -33.49 0.93
N THR A 617 -16.81 -34.34 1.36
CA THR A 617 -16.90 -35.78 1.09
C THR A 617 -16.70 -36.72 2.27
N TYR A 618 -16.58 -36.27 3.52
CA TYR A 618 -16.47 -37.23 4.63
C TYR A 618 -17.30 -36.87 5.88
N THR A 619 -18.17 -37.81 6.26
CA THR A 619 -19.07 -37.90 7.43
C THR A 619 -20.44 -37.19 7.35
N GLY A 620 -21.48 -37.98 7.63
CA GLY A 620 -22.88 -37.71 7.34
C GLY A 620 -23.46 -36.42 7.94
N GLY A 621 -24.25 -35.73 7.11
CA GLY A 621 -25.35 -34.87 7.53
C GLY A 621 -25.03 -33.46 8.05
N HIS A 622 -23.82 -33.13 8.51
CA HIS A 622 -23.59 -31.89 9.28
C HIS A 622 -22.45 -30.97 8.80
N GLY A 623 -21.80 -31.28 7.69
CA GLY A 623 -20.68 -30.50 7.13
C GLY A 623 -21.05 -29.15 6.47
N PHE A 624 -22.33 -28.80 6.35
CA PHE A 624 -22.74 -27.55 5.69
C PHE A 624 -22.25 -26.30 6.43
N GLY A 625 -22.24 -26.31 7.77
CA GLY A 625 -21.82 -25.17 8.58
C GLY A 625 -20.33 -24.85 8.42
N LEU A 626 -19.45 -25.84 8.63
CA LEU A 626 -17.99 -25.67 8.55
C LEU A 626 -17.52 -25.40 7.12
N LYS A 627 -18.18 -25.98 6.10
CA LYS A 627 -17.92 -25.66 4.70
C LYS A 627 -18.32 -24.23 4.35
N ASN A 628 -19.44 -23.74 4.87
CA ASN A 628 -19.82 -22.33 4.70
C ASN A 628 -18.80 -21.41 5.37
N CYS A 629 -18.26 -21.77 6.54
CA CYS A 629 -17.16 -21.05 7.17
C CYS A 629 -15.90 -21.01 6.28
N ASN A 630 -15.53 -22.13 5.64
CA ASN A 630 -14.41 -22.17 4.70
C ASN A 630 -14.68 -21.33 3.44
N GLY A 631 -15.89 -21.41 2.88
CA GLY A 631 -16.32 -20.57 1.74
C GLY A 631 -16.34 -19.07 2.05
N ILE A 632 -16.67 -18.68 3.29
CA ILE A 632 -16.57 -17.29 3.77
C ILE A 632 -15.10 -16.85 3.82
N ILE A 633 -14.19 -17.68 4.33
CA ILE A 633 -12.75 -17.39 4.40
C ILE A 633 -12.12 -17.30 3.01
N GLU A 634 -12.47 -18.18 2.07
CA GLU A 634 -12.03 -18.07 0.67
C GLU A 634 -12.55 -16.80 -0.01
N SER A 635 -13.79 -16.41 0.29
CA SER A 635 -14.39 -15.19 -0.22
C SER A 635 -13.66 -13.94 0.35
N TYR A 636 -13.22 -13.97 1.61
CA TYR A 636 -12.34 -12.94 2.17
C TYR A 636 -10.98 -12.88 1.45
N ARG A 637 -10.30 -14.02 1.19
CA ARG A 637 -9.00 -14.03 0.51
C ARG A 637 -9.05 -13.46 -0.91
N LYS A 638 -10.18 -13.63 -1.62
CA LYS A 638 -10.38 -13.13 -2.99
C LYS A 638 -10.64 -11.62 -3.08
N LEU A 639 -10.93 -10.94 -1.96
CA LEU A 639 -11.26 -9.50 -1.95
C LEU A 639 -10.04 -8.58 -2.12
N SER A 640 -8.91 -8.83 -1.45
CA SER A 640 -7.64 -8.08 -1.63
C SER A 640 -6.46 -8.79 -0.94
N SER A 641 -5.23 -8.39 -1.27
CA SER A 641 -4.00 -8.94 -0.65
C SER A 641 -3.94 -8.78 0.87
N PHE A 642 -4.63 -7.78 1.43
CA PHE A 642 -4.73 -7.56 2.88
C PHE A 642 -5.46 -8.71 3.61
N PHE A 643 -6.39 -9.40 2.93
CA PHE A 643 -7.13 -10.53 3.49
C PHE A 643 -6.50 -11.89 3.18
N SER A 644 -5.30 -11.91 2.58
CA SER A 644 -4.56 -13.15 2.28
C SER A 644 -4.20 -13.96 3.54
N VAL A 645 -4.15 -13.30 4.71
CA VAL A 645 -3.95 -13.91 6.03
C VAL A 645 -5.16 -14.68 6.56
N CYS A 646 -6.34 -14.56 5.93
CA CYS A 646 -7.53 -15.30 6.39
C CYS A 646 -7.39 -16.79 6.11
N SER A 647 -7.53 -17.63 7.13
CA SER A 647 -7.46 -19.09 6.99
C SER A 647 -8.40 -19.77 7.99
N ILE A 648 -8.81 -21.00 7.73
CA ILE A 648 -9.52 -21.84 8.70
C ILE A 648 -8.78 -23.18 8.80
N GLY A 649 -8.75 -23.76 9.99
CA GLY A 649 -8.04 -25.00 10.29
C GLY A 649 -8.62 -25.71 11.50
N ALA A 650 -8.18 -26.94 11.71
CA ALA A 650 -8.56 -27.71 12.87
C ALA A 650 -7.42 -28.64 13.32
N GLU A 651 -7.41 -28.93 14.61
CA GLU A 651 -6.52 -29.88 15.27
C GLU A 651 -7.36 -30.78 16.17
N SER A 652 -7.14 -32.08 16.15
CA SER A 652 -7.84 -32.98 17.07
C SER A 652 -7.08 -34.28 17.26
N LYS A 653 -7.30 -34.92 18.40
CA LYS A 653 -6.87 -36.30 18.66
C LYS A 653 -8.02 -37.06 19.28
N ILE A 654 -8.26 -38.29 18.80
CA ILE A 654 -9.30 -39.17 19.31
C ILE A 654 -9.17 -39.31 20.85
N GLY A 655 -10.29 -39.10 21.55
CA GLY A 655 -10.42 -39.17 23.00
C GLY A 655 -9.88 -37.96 23.78
N LYS A 656 -9.29 -36.95 23.11
CA LYS A 656 -8.74 -35.74 23.75
C LYS A 656 -9.42 -34.43 23.34
N GLY A 657 -10.49 -34.52 22.54
CA GLY A 657 -11.24 -33.36 22.06
C GLY A 657 -10.72 -32.76 20.75
N SER A 658 -11.42 -31.73 20.27
CA SER A 658 -11.12 -31.04 19.02
C SER A 658 -10.93 -29.55 19.22
N ARG A 659 -10.12 -28.95 18.35
CA ARG A 659 -9.87 -27.51 18.28
C ARG A 659 -10.07 -27.05 16.85
N ILE A 660 -11.06 -26.22 16.61
CA ILE A 660 -11.29 -25.60 15.30
C ILE A 660 -10.99 -24.12 15.43
N PHE A 661 -10.27 -23.57 14.47
CA PHE A 661 -9.84 -22.19 14.50
C PHE A 661 -9.90 -21.52 13.13
N PHE A 662 -10.12 -20.22 13.13
CA PHE A 662 -10.03 -19.41 11.92
C PHE A 662 -9.36 -18.07 12.19
N ARG A 663 -8.64 -17.56 11.20
CA ARG A 663 -7.85 -16.34 11.24
C ARG A 663 -8.54 -15.25 10.45
N LEU A 664 -8.67 -14.09 11.08
CA LEU A 664 -9.13 -12.86 10.44
C LEU A 664 -8.04 -11.80 10.56
N PRO A 665 -7.95 -10.80 9.66
CA PRO A 665 -6.92 -9.79 9.75
C PRO A 665 -7.13 -8.96 11.01
N LYS A 666 -6.02 -8.65 11.69
CA LYS A 666 -6.07 -7.84 12.91
C LYS A 666 -6.59 -6.45 12.57
N GLY A 667 -7.67 -6.07 13.22
CA GLY A 667 -8.21 -4.72 13.15
C GLY A 667 -7.38 -3.82 14.05
N MET A 668 -6.87 -2.72 13.52
CA MET A 668 -6.19 -1.73 14.36
C MET A 668 -7.26 -1.02 15.20
N ALA A 669 -7.24 -1.25 16.52
CA ALA A 669 -7.75 -0.25 17.47
C ALA A 669 -7.17 1.10 17.05
N ARG A 670 -7.90 2.21 17.16
CA ARG A 670 -7.31 3.55 17.01
C ARG A 670 -6.30 3.78 18.13
N LEU A 671 -5.11 3.21 17.93
CA LEU A 671 -3.90 3.26 18.74
C LEU A 671 -3.05 4.44 18.23
N ILE A 672 -3.71 5.54 17.86
CA ILE A 672 -3.02 6.79 17.50
C ILE A 672 -2.63 7.56 18.78
N VAL A 673 -3.33 7.31 19.90
CA VAL A 673 -3.00 7.97 21.19
C VAL A 673 -1.97 7.19 22.00
N LEU A 674 -1.94 5.85 21.93
CA LEU A 674 -0.94 5.04 22.65
C LEU A 674 0.40 4.91 21.90
N MET A 675 0.40 4.97 20.56
CA MET A 675 1.65 5.00 19.76
C MET A 675 2.46 6.27 20.00
N LEU A 676 1.82 7.39 20.38
CA LEU A 676 2.54 8.60 20.76
C LEU A 676 3.22 8.47 22.15
N THR A 677 2.67 7.64 23.04
CA THR A 677 3.21 7.40 24.39
C THR A 677 4.18 6.23 24.47
N VAL A 678 4.24 5.36 23.45
CA VAL A 678 5.14 4.19 23.42
C VAL A 678 6.40 4.44 22.58
N VAL A 679 6.33 5.29 21.55
CA VAL A 679 7.54 5.78 20.87
C VAL A 679 8.39 6.69 21.78
N THR A 680 7.79 7.23 22.85
CA THR A 680 8.51 7.92 23.93
C THR A 680 9.16 6.97 24.95
N THR A 681 8.72 5.72 25.08
CA THR A 681 9.30 4.74 26.03
C THR A 681 10.21 3.69 25.39
N LEU A 682 10.18 3.51 24.07
CA LEU A 682 11.11 2.60 23.35
C LEU A 682 12.50 3.20 23.02
N PHE A 683 12.83 4.33 23.65
CA PHE A 683 14.22 4.69 23.97
C PHE A 683 14.66 4.22 25.37
N THR A 684 13.89 3.33 26.02
CA THR A 684 14.31 2.64 27.25
C THR A 684 14.04 1.13 27.16
N LEU A 685 15.11 0.35 27.28
CA LEU A 685 15.08 -1.09 27.54
C LEU A 685 15.53 -1.30 28.99
N PRO A 686 14.80 -2.07 29.81
CA PRO A 686 15.38 -2.87 30.88
C PRO A 686 15.56 -4.31 30.38
N SER A 687 16.79 -4.82 30.47
CA SER A 687 17.08 -6.25 30.35
C SER A 687 17.15 -6.85 31.75
N THR A 688 16.39 -7.91 32.01
CA THR A 688 16.70 -8.85 33.11
C THR A 688 16.79 -10.26 32.54
N ALA A 689 18.00 -10.82 32.56
CA ALA A 689 18.22 -12.25 32.68
C ALA A 689 19.06 -12.48 33.93
N VAL A 690 18.64 -13.43 34.77
CA VAL A 690 19.27 -13.79 36.04
C VAL A 690 20.46 -14.72 35.80
N ALA A 691 21.56 -14.36 36.48
CA ALA A 691 22.74 -15.10 36.94
C ALA A 691 23.03 -16.54 36.43
N GLU A 692 24.26 -16.77 35.95
CA GLU A 692 25.35 -17.30 36.81
C GLU A 692 26.75 -17.12 36.21
N SER A 693 27.68 -16.82 37.13
CA SER A 693 29.17 -16.82 37.10
C SER A 693 29.93 -16.90 35.77
N SER A 694 30.75 -15.87 35.50
CA SER A 694 32.22 -15.97 35.42
C SER A 694 32.84 -14.60 35.13
N ASP A 695 33.59 -14.11 36.11
CA ASP A 695 34.65 -13.10 36.09
C ASP A 695 34.85 -12.27 34.81
N THR A 696 34.39 -11.01 34.85
CA THR A 696 35.08 -9.93 34.12
C THR A 696 34.85 -8.58 34.79
N ILE A 697 35.81 -8.21 35.66
CA ILE A 697 36.21 -6.86 36.10
C ILE A 697 35.11 -5.80 36.01
N VAL A 698 34.34 -5.69 37.09
CA VAL A 698 33.63 -4.47 37.48
C VAL A 698 34.65 -3.36 37.70
N VAL A 699 34.68 -2.37 36.82
CA VAL A 699 35.12 -1.02 37.21
C VAL A 699 33.88 -0.27 37.62
N THR A 700 33.57 -0.30 38.92
CA THR A 700 32.65 0.66 39.54
C THR A 700 33.21 2.07 39.30
N ARG A 701 32.65 2.81 38.34
CA ARG A 701 32.72 4.28 38.39
C ARG A 701 31.49 4.75 39.15
N ASP A 702 31.70 4.95 40.45
CA ASP A 702 30.83 5.68 41.36
C ASP A 702 30.50 7.05 40.73
N ASN A 703 29.38 7.18 40.02
CA ASN A 703 29.06 8.41 39.28
C ASN A 703 28.46 9.47 40.23
N ARG A 704 29.27 9.88 41.21
CA ARG A 704 28.92 10.85 42.25
C ARG A 704 28.46 12.19 41.66
N ALA A 705 28.98 12.59 40.50
CA ALA A 705 28.59 13.80 39.80
C ALA A 705 27.08 13.81 39.47
N ALA A 706 26.56 12.74 38.85
CA ALA A 706 25.14 12.62 38.53
C ALA A 706 24.23 12.73 39.76
N ARG A 707 24.61 12.09 40.88
CA ARG A 707 23.85 12.17 42.14
C ARG A 707 23.81 13.58 42.72
N PHE A 708 24.91 14.33 42.60
CA PHE A 708 24.96 15.72 43.03
C PHE A 708 24.16 16.64 42.09
N ALA A 709 24.15 16.37 40.78
CA ALA A 709 23.30 17.07 39.83
C ALA A 709 21.79 16.87 40.14
N ASP A 710 21.36 15.64 40.43
CA ASP A 710 19.98 15.35 40.87
C ASP A 710 19.63 16.08 42.18
N SER A 711 20.57 16.08 43.13
CA SER A 711 20.40 16.77 44.42
C SER A 711 20.29 18.29 44.25
N ALA A 712 21.06 18.86 43.31
CA ALA A 712 20.95 20.27 42.95
C ALA A 712 19.57 20.59 42.38
N TYR A 713 19.03 19.74 41.50
CA TYR A 713 17.69 19.88 40.94
C TYR A 713 16.58 19.87 42.01
N TYR A 714 16.54 18.85 42.88
CA TYR A 714 15.51 18.76 43.93
C TYR A 714 15.62 19.90 44.94
N SER A 715 16.84 20.34 45.27
CA SER A 715 17.07 21.49 46.13
C SER A 715 16.57 22.79 45.50
N ASN A 716 16.71 22.94 44.18
CA ASN A 716 16.23 24.10 43.45
C ASN A 716 14.69 24.15 43.44
N LEU A 717 14.04 23.01 43.23
CA LEU A 717 12.60 22.85 43.29
C LEU A 717 12.03 23.18 44.69
N ALA A 718 12.77 22.83 45.74
CA ALA A 718 12.42 23.15 47.13
C ALA A 718 12.70 24.62 47.52
N GLY A 719 13.25 25.43 46.61
CA GLY A 719 13.59 26.83 46.87
C GLY A 719 14.84 27.03 47.74
N THR A 720 15.63 25.99 48.00
CA THR A 720 16.87 26.08 48.80
C THR A 720 18.08 26.37 47.92
N TYR A 721 18.12 27.57 47.33
CA TYR A 721 19.10 27.95 46.29
C TYR A 721 20.56 27.87 46.73
N GLN A 722 20.88 28.24 47.97
CA GLN A 722 22.28 28.16 48.44
C GLN A 722 22.77 26.71 48.46
N ARG A 723 21.90 25.78 48.87
CA ARG A 723 22.19 24.35 48.90
C ARG A 723 22.28 23.75 47.50
N THR A 724 21.54 24.31 46.53
CA THR A 724 21.67 23.96 45.10
C THR A 724 23.08 24.29 44.57
N LEU A 725 23.64 25.45 44.94
CA LEU A 725 25.01 25.80 44.58
C LEU A 725 26.04 24.88 45.27
N ASP A 726 25.83 24.53 46.54
CA ASP A 726 26.74 23.61 47.26
C ASP A 726 26.76 22.21 46.59
N TYR A 727 25.61 21.74 46.11
CA TYR A 727 25.51 20.52 45.32
C TYR A 727 26.13 20.68 43.92
N ALA A 728 26.02 21.86 43.31
CA ALA A 728 26.65 22.14 42.02
C ALA A 728 28.19 22.12 42.10
N ASP A 729 28.76 22.73 43.14
CA ASP A 729 30.20 22.68 43.42
C ASP A 729 30.66 21.24 43.68
N SER A 730 29.87 20.48 44.43
CA SER A 730 30.13 19.06 44.68
C SER A 730 30.09 18.26 43.37
N CYS A 731 29.13 18.52 42.48
CA CYS A 731 29.05 17.90 41.16
C CYS A 731 30.28 18.22 40.30
N GLN A 732 30.72 19.49 40.25
CA GLN A 732 31.91 19.90 39.51
C GLN A 732 33.18 19.18 39.96
N ARG A 733 33.31 18.90 41.26
CA ARG A 733 34.46 18.17 41.80
C ARG A 733 34.58 16.73 41.30
N TYR A 734 33.45 16.10 40.96
CA TYR A 734 33.40 14.71 40.50
C TYR A 734 33.14 14.59 38.98
N LEU A 735 33.04 15.71 38.27
CA LEU A 735 32.77 15.77 36.83
C LEU A 735 33.97 15.27 36.03
N VAL A 736 33.71 14.34 35.11
CA VAL A 736 34.70 13.80 34.16
C VAL A 736 34.51 14.51 32.81
N PRO A 737 35.56 14.79 32.02
CA PRO A 737 35.46 15.51 30.73
C PRO A 737 34.47 14.92 29.71
N THR A 738 34.09 13.65 29.86
CA THR A 738 33.12 12.95 29.00
C THR A 738 31.67 13.05 29.48
N ASP A 739 31.41 13.55 30.70
CA ASP A 739 30.07 13.59 31.32
C ASP A 739 29.37 14.93 31.04
N THR A 740 29.04 15.15 29.77
CA THR A 740 28.38 16.38 29.29
C THR A 740 26.93 16.49 29.76
N ALA A 741 26.28 15.38 30.09
CA ALA A 741 24.90 15.34 30.57
C ALA A 741 24.77 15.87 32.01
N SER A 742 25.58 15.36 32.94
CA SER A 742 25.61 15.87 34.32
C SER A 742 26.02 17.34 34.36
N LEU A 743 26.96 17.75 33.49
CA LEU A 743 27.41 19.14 33.37
C LEU A 743 26.30 20.07 32.85
N LEU A 744 25.51 19.63 31.86
CA LEU A 744 24.39 20.41 31.33
C LEU A 744 23.31 20.62 32.40
N THR A 745 22.90 19.55 33.09
CA THR A 745 21.88 19.61 34.14
C THR A 745 22.32 20.51 35.29
N VAL A 746 23.52 20.28 35.84
CA VAL A 746 23.99 21.07 36.98
C VAL A 746 24.20 22.54 36.62
N SER A 747 24.61 22.84 35.38
CA SER A 747 24.77 24.23 34.93
C SER A 747 23.42 24.97 34.85
N ASN A 748 22.33 24.30 34.46
CA ASN A 748 21.01 24.91 34.50
C ASN A 748 20.57 25.22 35.93
N GLU A 749 20.68 24.23 36.83
CA GLU A 749 20.24 24.37 38.22
C GLU A 749 21.06 25.41 38.99
N ALA A 750 22.38 25.44 38.76
CA ALA A 750 23.27 26.43 39.34
C ALA A 750 22.98 27.83 38.79
N ALA A 751 22.62 27.97 37.51
CA ALA A 751 22.22 29.26 36.95
C ALA A 751 20.94 29.78 37.61
N VAL A 752 19.91 28.95 37.77
CA VAL A 752 18.65 29.34 38.45
C VAL A 752 18.89 29.71 39.92
N ALA A 753 19.70 28.93 40.63
CA ALA A 753 20.04 29.23 42.01
C ALA A 753 20.86 30.51 42.15
N ALA A 754 21.82 30.76 41.24
CA ALA A 754 22.59 31.98 41.20
C ALA A 754 21.71 33.21 40.88
N LEU A 755 20.73 33.05 39.99
CA LEU A 755 19.74 34.08 39.68
C LEU A 755 18.92 34.45 40.93
N ALA A 756 18.35 33.45 41.60
CA ALA A 756 17.53 33.65 42.81
C ALA A 756 18.31 34.22 44.01
N LEU A 757 19.64 34.08 44.02
CA LEU A 757 20.53 34.63 45.06
C LEU A 757 21.22 35.94 44.64
N HIS A 758 20.86 36.52 43.49
CA HIS A 758 21.48 37.72 42.92
C HIS A 758 23.01 37.59 42.70
N LYS A 759 23.51 36.37 42.47
CA LYS A 759 24.91 36.09 42.14
C LYS A 759 25.12 36.20 40.63
N TRP A 760 25.11 37.42 40.10
CA TRP A 760 25.08 37.70 38.65
C TRP A 760 26.28 37.12 37.87
N SER A 761 27.49 37.22 38.43
CA SER A 761 28.69 36.64 37.82
C SER A 761 28.61 35.12 37.70
N LEU A 762 28.06 34.47 38.74
CA LEU A 762 27.87 33.03 38.78
C LEU A 762 26.75 32.59 37.82
N TYR A 763 25.66 33.36 37.72
CA TYR A 763 24.62 33.14 36.72
C TYR A 763 25.19 33.21 35.30
N HIS A 764 25.96 34.26 34.95
CA HIS A 764 26.56 34.38 33.62
C HIS A 764 27.52 33.23 33.31
N HIS A 765 28.34 32.81 34.28
CA HIS A 765 29.24 31.68 34.11
C HIS A 765 28.49 30.38 33.76
N TYR A 766 27.52 29.98 34.60
CA TYR A 766 26.76 28.75 34.38
C TYR A 766 25.82 28.83 33.18
N ASN A 767 25.21 29.99 32.91
CA ASN A 767 24.38 30.19 31.73
C ASN A 767 25.20 30.13 30.43
N THR A 768 26.45 30.61 30.43
CA THR A 768 27.37 30.47 29.28
C THR A 768 27.72 29.01 29.04
N ILE A 769 28.06 28.26 30.10
CA ILE A 769 28.34 26.82 30.01
C ILE A 769 27.10 26.06 29.51
N TYR A 770 25.94 26.33 30.11
CA TYR A 770 24.66 25.73 29.72
C TYR A 770 24.35 26.02 28.25
N THR A 771 24.37 27.28 27.82
CA THR A 771 24.06 27.66 26.42
C THR A 771 25.08 27.10 25.44
N HIS A 772 26.37 27.04 25.77
CA HIS A 772 27.40 26.48 24.91
C HIS A 772 27.26 24.95 24.78
N LEU A 773 27.07 24.24 25.89
CA LEU A 773 26.85 22.79 25.89
C LEU A 773 25.51 22.44 25.26
N PHE A 774 24.47 23.24 25.49
CA PHE A 774 23.18 23.09 24.83
C PHE A 774 23.34 23.28 23.32
N ARG A 775 24.09 24.28 22.86
CA ARG A 775 24.43 24.47 21.44
C ARG A 775 25.23 23.31 20.88
N GLN A 776 26.25 22.81 21.58
CA GLN A 776 27.10 21.71 21.12
C GLN A 776 26.39 20.36 21.12
N ALA A 777 25.62 20.04 22.16
CA ALA A 777 24.77 18.85 22.24
C ALA A 777 23.66 18.88 21.17
N SER A 778 23.27 20.08 20.72
CA SER A 778 22.31 20.30 19.64
C SER A 778 22.94 20.52 18.26
N ALA A 779 24.27 20.65 18.17
CA ALA A 779 24.98 20.87 16.92
C ALA A 779 25.25 19.51 16.27
N ASP A 780 24.50 19.19 15.23
CA ASP A 780 24.75 18.00 14.44
C ASP A 780 26.05 18.20 13.64
N SER A 781 27.16 17.71 14.20
CA SER A 781 28.50 17.73 13.60
C SER A 781 28.57 16.98 12.27
N MET A 782 27.54 16.20 11.93
CA MET A 782 27.42 15.49 10.67
C MET A 782 26.79 16.31 9.56
N LEU A 783 26.13 17.45 9.83
CA LEU A 783 25.38 18.20 8.82
C LEU A 783 26.25 18.69 7.64
N PRO A 784 27.47 19.24 7.84
CA PRO A 784 28.33 19.64 6.72
C PRO A 784 28.82 18.45 5.90
N ASP A 785 29.24 17.37 6.56
CA ASP A 785 29.76 16.15 5.94
C ASP A 785 28.65 15.38 5.20
N TYR A 786 27.44 15.42 5.75
CA TYR A 786 26.21 14.91 5.14
C TYR A 786 25.81 15.70 3.88
N VAL A 787 25.85 17.04 3.92
CA VAL A 787 25.56 17.89 2.75
C VAL A 787 26.60 17.64 1.64
N GLN A 788 27.87 17.42 2.01
CA GLN A 788 28.93 17.09 1.06
C GLN A 788 28.75 15.68 0.45
N ARG A 789 28.38 14.67 1.26
CA ARG A 789 28.04 13.32 0.78
C ARG A 789 26.78 13.32 -0.09
N MET A 790 25.78 14.14 0.24
CA MET A 790 24.58 14.34 -0.56
C MET A 790 24.92 14.96 -1.93
N GLN A 791 25.78 15.97 -1.99
CA GLN A 791 26.24 16.56 -3.25
C GLN A 791 27.05 15.56 -4.10
N ARG A 792 27.92 14.75 -3.48
CA ARG A 792 28.64 13.67 -4.18
C ARG A 792 27.71 12.58 -4.72
N SER A 793 26.70 12.17 -3.94
CA SER A 793 25.67 11.21 -4.38
C SER A 793 24.84 11.75 -5.55
N GLN A 794 24.51 13.03 -5.52
CA GLN A 794 23.81 13.73 -6.62
C GLN A 794 24.63 13.72 -7.91
N ASN A 795 25.92 14.06 -7.83
CA ASN A 795 26.80 14.08 -8.99
C ASN A 795 26.99 12.69 -9.59
N ASN A 796 27.23 11.66 -8.77
CA ASN A 796 27.38 10.29 -9.24
C ASN A 796 26.13 9.77 -9.98
N LYS A 797 24.93 10.14 -9.50
CA LYS A 797 23.67 9.77 -10.15
C LYS A 797 23.43 10.53 -11.45
N ASN A 798 23.86 11.79 -11.55
CA ASN A 798 23.84 12.55 -12.80
C ASN A 798 24.80 11.95 -13.85
N VAL A 799 25.99 11.51 -13.45
CA VAL A 799 26.93 10.81 -14.35
C VAL A 799 26.33 9.51 -14.88
N ALA A 800 25.66 8.73 -14.02
CA ALA A 800 24.95 7.52 -14.45
C ALA A 800 23.85 7.82 -15.49
N GLY A 801 23.09 8.91 -15.30
CA GLY A 801 22.10 9.36 -16.29
C GLY A 801 22.71 9.80 -17.62
N ILE A 802 23.86 10.48 -17.60
CA ILE A 802 24.58 10.90 -18.81
C ILE A 802 25.16 9.70 -19.57
N LEU A 803 25.74 8.72 -18.87
CA LEU A 803 26.25 7.48 -19.47
C LEU A 803 25.14 6.67 -20.16
N LEU A 804 23.96 6.61 -19.53
CA LEU A 804 22.78 5.96 -20.10
C LEU A 804 22.33 6.64 -21.41
N LEU A 805 22.37 7.97 -21.46
CA LEU A 805 22.05 8.75 -22.66
C LEU A 805 23.10 8.55 -23.77
N LEU A 806 24.38 8.51 -23.41
CA LEU A 806 25.49 8.27 -24.34
C LEU A 806 25.41 6.87 -24.98
N LEU A 807 25.06 5.85 -24.19
CA LEU A 807 24.85 4.49 -24.69
C LEU A 807 23.72 4.44 -25.74
N LEU A 808 22.65 5.21 -25.54
CA LEU A 808 21.51 5.29 -26.47
C LEU A 808 21.90 5.90 -27.84
N VAL A 809 22.84 6.85 -27.86
CA VAL A 809 23.28 7.54 -29.08
C VAL A 809 24.24 6.69 -29.93
N VAL A 810 24.98 5.75 -29.33
CA VAL A 810 25.99 4.92 -30.02
C VAL A 810 25.39 3.71 -30.76
N LEU A 811 24.21 3.23 -30.33
CA LEU A 811 23.56 2.03 -30.88
C LEU A 811 23.21 2.13 -32.39
N PRO A 812 22.63 3.23 -32.92
CA PRO A 812 22.26 3.31 -34.34
C PRO A 812 23.42 3.26 -35.36
N PRO A 813 24.54 4.00 -35.20
CA PRO A 813 25.62 3.99 -36.18
C PRO A 813 26.43 2.68 -36.20
N ALA A 814 26.61 2.01 -35.06
CA ALA A 814 27.31 0.72 -34.99
C ALA A 814 26.58 -0.37 -35.80
N TYR A 815 25.25 -0.36 -35.78
CA TYR A 815 24.44 -1.35 -36.50
C TYR A 815 24.30 -1.05 -38.00
N TYR A 816 24.35 0.22 -38.42
CA TYR A 816 24.29 0.63 -39.84
C TYR A 816 25.52 0.17 -40.66
N LEU A 817 26.70 0.18 -40.05
CA LEU A 817 27.95 -0.27 -40.70
C LEU A 817 27.96 -1.76 -41.04
N LEU A 818 27.30 -2.59 -40.22
CA LEU A 818 27.15 -4.03 -40.46
C LEU A 818 26.18 -4.32 -41.62
N TYR A 819 25.14 -3.51 -41.81
CA TYR A 819 24.14 -3.68 -42.86
C TYR A 819 24.69 -3.36 -44.27
N TYR A 820 25.51 -2.31 -44.42
CA TYR A 820 26.01 -1.88 -45.75
C TYR A 820 26.94 -2.91 -46.41
N ARG A 821 27.74 -3.65 -45.63
CA ARG A 821 28.68 -4.67 -46.14
C ARG A 821 27.96 -5.90 -46.75
N HIS A 822 26.72 -6.17 -46.35
CA HIS A 822 25.92 -7.29 -46.84
C HIS A 822 25.32 -7.04 -48.24
N LEU A 823 25.08 -5.77 -48.62
CA LEU A 823 24.32 -5.42 -49.84
C LEU A 823 25.12 -5.59 -51.15
N LEU A 824 26.46 -5.50 -51.11
CA LEU A 824 27.33 -5.49 -52.29
C LEU A 824 27.58 -6.89 -52.90
N ASN A 825 27.75 -7.93 -52.09
CA ASN A 825 27.98 -9.31 -52.59
C ASN A 825 26.70 -9.97 -53.15
N TYR A 826 25.54 -9.36 -52.91
CA TYR A 826 24.23 -9.99 -53.09
C TYR A 826 23.59 -9.71 -54.46
N ARG A 827 24.09 -8.71 -55.22
CA ARG A 827 23.55 -8.30 -56.53
C ARG A 827 23.91 -9.20 -57.73
N TYR A 828 25.03 -9.93 -57.69
CA TYR A 828 25.53 -10.70 -58.84
C TYR A 828 24.88 -12.10 -58.99
N SER A 829 24.35 -12.66 -57.89
CA SER A 829 23.70 -13.99 -57.87
C SER A 829 22.24 -13.99 -58.34
N ILE A 830 21.64 -12.81 -58.58
CA ILE A 830 20.21 -12.66 -58.88
C ILE A 830 19.82 -12.86 -60.34
N ASP A 831 20.73 -12.63 -61.28
CA ASP A 831 20.34 -12.56 -62.69
C ASP A 831 20.10 -13.95 -63.32
N ARG A 832 20.71 -15.02 -62.78
CA ARG A 832 20.61 -16.38 -63.36
C ARG A 832 19.48 -17.25 -62.82
N ILE A 833 19.00 -17.04 -61.58
CA ILE A 833 17.90 -17.85 -61.02
C ILE A 833 16.54 -17.45 -61.64
N ASN A 834 16.41 -16.21 -62.12
CA ASN A 834 15.22 -15.71 -62.82
C ASN A 834 14.90 -16.41 -64.17
N THR A 835 15.83 -17.19 -64.73
CA THR A 835 15.63 -17.96 -65.98
C THR A 835 15.03 -19.34 -65.74
N ILE A 836 15.42 -20.03 -64.65
CA ILE A 836 14.90 -21.35 -64.24
C ILE A 836 13.41 -21.25 -63.83
N ASN A 837 13.08 -20.18 -63.11
CA ASN A 837 11.73 -19.87 -62.66
C ASN A 837 10.68 -19.67 -63.76
N ARG A 838 11.08 -19.22 -64.95
CA ARG A 838 10.15 -18.95 -66.06
C ARG A 838 9.57 -20.24 -66.66
N LEU A 839 10.24 -21.38 -66.49
CA LEU A 839 9.79 -22.69 -66.97
C LEU A 839 8.82 -23.40 -66.00
N LEU A 840 9.01 -23.21 -64.68
CA LEU A 840 8.14 -23.80 -63.63
C LEU A 840 6.73 -23.20 -63.60
N MET A 841 6.56 -21.92 -63.97
CA MET A 841 5.30 -21.18 -63.85
C MET A 841 4.40 -21.22 -65.09
N GLY A 842 4.69 -22.08 -66.07
CA GLY A 842 3.86 -22.27 -67.27
C GLY A 842 2.62 -23.12 -67.00
N LYS A 843 1.54 -22.94 -67.80
CA LYS A 843 0.28 -23.72 -67.75
C LYS A 843 0.40 -25.14 -68.33
N LEU A 844 1.52 -25.81 -68.08
CA LEU A 844 1.80 -27.15 -68.58
C LEU A 844 1.33 -28.19 -67.54
N SER A 845 1.11 -29.44 -67.97
CA SER A 845 0.83 -30.54 -67.04
C SER A 845 2.07 -30.85 -66.19
N ASP A 846 1.87 -31.45 -65.00
CA ASP A 846 2.97 -31.68 -64.07
C ASP A 846 4.03 -32.66 -64.60
N GLU A 847 3.68 -33.50 -65.60
CA GLU A 847 4.62 -34.36 -66.34
C GLU A 847 5.48 -33.59 -67.37
N GLU A 848 4.95 -32.55 -68.00
CA GLU A 848 5.66 -31.75 -69.02
C GLU A 848 6.68 -30.77 -68.40
N LYS A 849 6.42 -30.29 -67.17
CA LYS A 849 7.33 -29.40 -66.42
C LYS A 849 8.64 -30.10 -66.01
N LEU A 850 8.58 -31.41 -65.75
CA LEU A 850 9.71 -32.21 -65.27
C LEU A 850 10.84 -32.36 -66.31
N ASN A 851 10.50 -32.39 -67.60
CA ASN A 851 11.47 -32.62 -68.68
C ASN A 851 12.29 -31.37 -69.08
N GLY A 852 11.72 -30.16 -68.96
CA GLY A 852 12.40 -28.91 -69.36
C GLY A 852 13.49 -28.42 -68.39
N ILE A 853 13.40 -28.78 -67.11
CA ILE A 853 14.34 -28.33 -66.06
C ILE A 853 15.68 -29.09 -66.13
N LYS A 854 15.66 -30.35 -66.60
CA LYS A 854 16.86 -31.21 -66.70
C LYS A 854 17.91 -30.75 -67.71
N GLN A 855 17.57 -29.90 -68.69
CA GLN A 855 18.50 -29.43 -69.74
C GLN A 855 19.35 -28.21 -69.36
N LEU A 856 18.99 -27.45 -68.31
CA LEU A 856 19.63 -26.18 -67.92
C LEU A 856 20.79 -26.32 -66.91
N ALA A 857 21.00 -27.51 -66.34
CA ALA A 857 21.86 -27.72 -65.17
C ALA A 857 23.38 -27.87 -65.49
N VAL A 858 23.81 -27.74 -66.75
CA VAL A 858 25.20 -28.07 -67.14
C VAL A 858 25.89 -26.85 -67.78
N MET A 859 26.79 -26.16 -67.05
CA MET A 859 27.98 -25.40 -67.53
C MET A 859 28.73 -24.67 -66.37
N HIS A 860 30.00 -25.03 -66.14
CA HIS A 860 30.90 -24.48 -65.11
C HIS A 860 31.34 -23.03 -65.38
N THR A 861 30.80 -22.04 -64.68
CA THR A 861 31.41 -20.69 -64.53
C THR A 861 30.73 -19.91 -63.40
N PHE A 862 31.07 -20.21 -62.15
CA PHE A 862 30.67 -19.40 -60.99
C PHE A 862 31.78 -19.42 -59.95
N GLN A 863 32.30 -18.25 -59.58
CA GLN A 863 33.15 -18.09 -58.39
C GLN A 863 32.26 -17.91 -57.16
N LEU A 864 31.64 -19.00 -56.72
CA LEU A 864 30.94 -19.11 -55.45
C LEU A 864 31.77 -19.97 -54.49
N PRO A 865 31.65 -19.78 -53.16
CA PRO A 865 32.23 -20.70 -52.18
C PRO A 865 31.71 -22.12 -52.41
N VAL A 866 32.59 -23.13 -52.35
CA VAL A 866 32.34 -24.53 -52.73
C VAL A 866 31.07 -25.13 -52.08
N SER A 867 30.70 -24.68 -50.88
CA SER A 867 29.48 -25.09 -50.19
C SER A 867 28.18 -24.63 -50.86
N GLN A 868 28.18 -23.48 -51.54
CA GLN A 868 27.00 -22.91 -52.18
C GLN A 868 26.75 -23.52 -53.58
N GLN A 869 27.80 -24.03 -54.23
CA GLN A 869 27.69 -24.69 -55.53
C GLN A 869 27.04 -26.08 -55.41
N HIS A 870 27.43 -26.85 -54.39
CA HIS A 870 26.77 -28.12 -54.05
C HIS A 870 25.31 -27.94 -53.59
N SER A 871 25.00 -26.83 -52.93
CA SER A 871 23.64 -26.54 -52.49
C SER A 871 22.71 -26.28 -53.68
N LEU A 872 23.18 -25.63 -54.75
CA LEU A 872 22.38 -25.37 -55.94
C LEU A 872 22.03 -26.67 -56.71
N ASP A 873 23.01 -27.57 -56.87
CA ASP A 873 22.78 -28.87 -57.54
C ASP A 873 21.83 -29.77 -56.73
N SER A 874 21.92 -29.75 -55.40
CA SER A 874 21.00 -30.49 -54.52
C SER A 874 19.53 -30.02 -54.62
N ILE A 875 19.33 -28.72 -54.89
CA ILE A 875 17.98 -28.13 -54.98
C ILE A 875 17.30 -28.56 -56.28
N VAL A 876 18.02 -28.56 -57.41
CA VAL A 876 17.48 -28.98 -58.72
C VAL A 876 17.02 -30.44 -58.71
N GLN A 877 17.73 -31.31 -57.98
CA GLN A 877 17.39 -32.72 -57.85
C GLN A 877 16.16 -32.94 -56.94
N ALA A 878 16.03 -32.19 -55.83
CA ALA A 878 14.89 -32.27 -54.91
C ALA A 878 13.54 -31.86 -55.54
N ILE A 879 13.54 -30.91 -56.48
CA ILE A 879 12.33 -30.45 -57.20
C ILE A 879 11.72 -31.58 -58.03
N CYS A 880 12.56 -32.40 -58.66
CA CYS A 880 12.09 -33.51 -59.50
C CYS A 880 11.41 -34.63 -58.68
N GLU A 881 11.85 -34.84 -57.43
CA GLU A 881 11.28 -35.85 -56.53
C GLU A 881 9.97 -35.37 -55.85
N ALA A 882 9.84 -34.07 -55.57
CA ALA A 882 8.66 -33.49 -54.92
C ALA A 882 7.40 -33.52 -55.82
N LEU A 883 7.57 -33.32 -57.14
CA LEU A 883 6.48 -33.37 -58.13
C LEU A 883 5.77 -34.74 -58.16
N GLN A 884 6.54 -35.84 -58.06
CA GLN A 884 6.00 -37.20 -58.12
C GLN A 884 5.18 -37.56 -56.86
N LYS A 885 5.57 -37.05 -55.69
CA LYS A 885 5.00 -37.40 -54.38
C LYS A 885 3.69 -36.67 -54.05
N ASN A 886 3.38 -35.58 -54.76
CA ASN A 886 2.21 -34.74 -54.51
C ASN A 886 0.92 -35.34 -55.12
N ILE A 887 1.05 -36.03 -56.26
CA ILE A 887 -0.07 -36.63 -57.01
C ILE A 887 -0.80 -37.70 -56.18
N ASP A 888 -0.08 -38.50 -55.38
CA ASP A 888 -0.67 -39.56 -54.55
C ASP A 888 -1.36 -39.05 -53.27
N ARG A 889 -0.99 -37.87 -52.78
CA ARG A 889 -1.35 -37.38 -51.43
C ARG A 889 -2.63 -36.54 -51.41
N THR A 890 -2.95 -35.87 -52.50
CA THR A 890 -4.14 -35.00 -52.64
C THR A 890 -5.45 -35.77 -52.77
N ALA A 891 -5.43 -37.04 -53.20
CA ALA A 891 -6.60 -37.90 -53.29
C ALA A 891 -7.10 -38.37 -51.90
N LEU A 892 -6.18 -38.69 -50.98
CA LEU A 892 -6.49 -39.22 -49.65
C LEU A 892 -7.11 -38.18 -48.70
N ILE A 893 -6.60 -36.94 -48.70
CA ILE A 893 -7.03 -35.87 -47.78
C ILE A 893 -8.48 -35.43 -48.06
N ARG A 894 -8.90 -35.46 -49.33
CA ARG A 894 -10.25 -35.03 -49.74
C ARG A 894 -11.36 -35.94 -49.18
N ASP A 895 -11.12 -37.25 -49.13
CA ASP A 895 -12.10 -38.22 -48.62
C ASP A 895 -12.23 -38.14 -47.09
N HIS A 896 -11.12 -37.96 -46.36
CA HIS A 896 -11.14 -37.84 -44.91
C HIS A 896 -11.78 -36.53 -44.41
N LEU A 897 -11.55 -35.41 -45.09
CA LEU A 897 -12.17 -34.12 -44.75
C LEU A 897 -13.69 -34.18 -44.84
N GLY A 898 -14.25 -34.79 -45.89
CA GLY A 898 -15.70 -34.92 -46.07
C GLY A 898 -16.38 -35.70 -44.93
N GLN A 899 -15.71 -36.73 -44.41
CA GLN A 899 -16.22 -37.52 -43.28
C GLN A 899 -16.20 -36.72 -41.96
N ALA A 900 -15.10 -36.02 -41.68
CA ALA A 900 -14.94 -35.24 -40.45
C ALA A 900 -15.95 -34.07 -40.36
N GLU A 901 -16.20 -33.38 -41.48
CA GLU A 901 -17.18 -32.28 -41.52
C GLU A 901 -18.63 -32.75 -41.25
N ASP A 902 -19.01 -33.92 -41.78
CA ASP A 902 -20.34 -34.48 -41.55
C ASP A 902 -20.52 -34.98 -40.10
N GLU A 903 -19.48 -35.55 -39.49
CA GLU A 903 -19.49 -35.91 -38.06
C GLU A 903 -19.59 -34.67 -37.15
N LEU A 904 -18.85 -33.60 -37.45
CA LEU A 904 -18.92 -32.35 -36.70
C LEU A 904 -20.33 -31.75 -36.74
N ARG A 905 -20.98 -31.73 -37.91
CA ARG A 905 -22.37 -31.25 -38.06
C ARG A 905 -23.35 -32.06 -37.22
N ARG A 906 -23.15 -33.38 -37.15
CA ARG A 906 -23.97 -34.26 -36.31
C ARG A 906 -23.78 -33.93 -34.83
N ILE A 907 -22.54 -33.84 -34.35
CA ILE A 907 -22.21 -33.56 -32.94
C ILE A 907 -22.81 -32.22 -32.49
N ARG A 908 -22.66 -31.16 -33.30
CA ARG A 908 -23.23 -29.84 -33.00
C ARG A 908 -24.75 -29.89 -32.84
N ARG A 909 -25.46 -30.56 -33.77
CA ARG A 909 -26.91 -30.71 -33.70
C ARG A 909 -27.37 -31.43 -32.44
N GLU A 910 -26.70 -32.53 -32.07
CA GLU A 910 -27.02 -33.27 -30.85
C GLU A 910 -26.73 -32.44 -29.59
N ALA A 911 -25.61 -31.71 -29.55
CA ALA A 911 -25.22 -30.87 -28.40
C ALA A 911 -26.20 -29.71 -28.19
N ASP A 912 -26.61 -29.03 -29.25
CA ASP A 912 -27.58 -27.93 -29.21
C ASP A 912 -28.96 -28.44 -28.76
N SER A 913 -29.38 -29.60 -29.25
CA SER A 913 -30.63 -30.24 -28.83
C SER A 913 -30.66 -30.50 -27.31
N PHE A 914 -29.58 -31.06 -26.75
CA PHE A 914 -29.49 -31.26 -25.30
C PHE A 914 -29.40 -29.95 -24.51
N HIS A 915 -28.71 -28.94 -25.03
CA HIS A 915 -28.62 -27.63 -24.38
C HIS A 915 -30.00 -26.97 -24.24
N VAL A 916 -30.81 -26.99 -25.31
CA VAL A 916 -32.17 -26.46 -25.29
C VAL A 916 -33.04 -27.24 -24.30
N ALA A 917 -33.04 -28.58 -24.37
CA ALA A 917 -33.81 -29.42 -23.47
C ALA A 917 -33.45 -29.16 -21.99
N ASN A 918 -32.15 -29.07 -21.67
CA ASN A 918 -31.69 -28.76 -20.31
C ASN A 918 -32.16 -27.40 -19.80
N SER A 919 -32.15 -26.40 -20.67
CA SER A 919 -32.55 -25.03 -20.32
C SER A 919 -34.06 -24.94 -20.06
N VAL A 920 -34.87 -25.65 -20.85
CA VAL A 920 -36.31 -25.74 -20.62
C VAL A 920 -36.61 -26.48 -19.30
N LEU A 921 -35.95 -27.62 -19.05
CA LEU A 921 -36.14 -28.39 -17.80
C LEU A 921 -35.76 -27.58 -16.55
N ASP A 922 -34.67 -26.80 -16.60
CA ASP A 922 -34.28 -25.91 -15.50
C ASP A 922 -35.38 -24.90 -15.17
N ASN A 923 -35.99 -24.29 -16.19
CA ASN A 923 -37.08 -23.33 -16.01
C ASN A 923 -38.34 -24.00 -15.42
N CYS A 924 -38.72 -25.18 -15.93
CA CYS A 924 -39.88 -25.93 -15.43
C CYS A 924 -39.68 -26.35 -13.95
N LEU A 925 -38.50 -26.88 -13.59
CA LEU A 925 -38.18 -27.27 -12.22
C LEU A 925 -38.15 -26.08 -11.26
N SER A 926 -37.62 -24.94 -11.71
CA SER A 926 -37.65 -23.70 -10.93
C SER A 926 -39.09 -23.20 -10.72
N THR A 927 -39.95 -23.29 -11.73
CA THR A 927 -41.36 -22.91 -11.64
C THR A 927 -42.09 -23.80 -10.65
N ILE A 928 -41.92 -25.13 -10.72
CA ILE A 928 -42.47 -26.07 -9.73
C ILE A 928 -42.03 -25.66 -8.33
N LYS A 929 -40.74 -25.46 -8.11
CA LYS A 929 -40.24 -25.00 -6.81
C LYS A 929 -40.95 -23.74 -6.31
N HIS A 930 -41.04 -22.69 -7.12
CA HIS A 930 -41.62 -21.41 -6.67
C HIS A 930 -43.12 -21.49 -6.44
N GLU A 931 -43.84 -22.22 -7.30
CA GLU A 931 -45.29 -22.31 -7.27
C GLU A 931 -45.81 -23.38 -6.31
N THR A 932 -45.01 -24.34 -5.85
CA THR A 932 -45.51 -25.49 -5.06
C THR A 932 -44.99 -25.59 -3.62
N LEU A 933 -43.96 -24.82 -3.24
CA LEU A 933 -43.26 -24.98 -1.95
C LEU A 933 -44.11 -24.61 -0.71
N TYR A 934 -45.09 -23.71 -0.85
CA TYR A 934 -45.91 -23.21 0.27
C TYR A 934 -46.98 -24.21 0.74
N TYR A 935 -47.52 -25.02 -0.18
CA TYR A 935 -48.73 -25.82 0.07
C TYR A 935 -48.55 -26.90 1.16
N PRO A 936 -47.44 -27.67 1.23
CA PRO A 936 -47.28 -28.68 2.27
C PRO A 936 -47.35 -28.11 3.69
N SER A 937 -46.73 -26.95 3.94
CA SER A 937 -46.79 -26.30 5.26
C SER A 937 -48.20 -25.86 5.62
N ARG A 938 -48.96 -25.34 4.65
CA ARG A 938 -50.35 -24.91 4.87
C ARG A 938 -51.30 -26.11 5.06
N ILE A 939 -51.11 -27.19 4.32
CA ILE A 939 -51.83 -28.46 4.49
C ILE A 939 -51.57 -29.01 5.90
N ARG A 940 -50.32 -29.04 6.36
CA ARG A 940 -49.97 -29.50 7.72
C ARG A 940 -50.70 -28.70 8.79
N GLN A 941 -50.72 -27.38 8.68
CA GLN A 941 -51.41 -26.52 9.64
C GLN A 941 -52.91 -26.85 9.73
N LEU A 942 -53.59 -26.96 8.58
CA LEU A 942 -55.02 -27.28 8.54
C LEU A 942 -55.32 -28.70 9.03
N VAL A 943 -54.41 -29.66 8.83
CA VAL A 943 -54.52 -31.03 9.39
C VAL A 943 -54.44 -31.01 10.91
N THR A 944 -53.55 -30.20 11.50
CA THR A 944 -53.47 -30.02 12.96
C THR A 944 -54.73 -29.36 13.52
N GLU A 945 -55.21 -28.29 12.88
CA GLU A 945 -56.46 -27.62 13.28
C GLU A 945 -57.67 -28.58 13.21
N ALA A 946 -57.74 -29.41 12.17
CA ALA A 946 -58.77 -30.45 12.04
C ALA A 946 -58.63 -31.57 13.10
N ALA A 947 -57.40 -31.93 13.49
CA ALA A 947 -57.17 -32.94 14.52
C ALA A 947 -57.56 -32.44 15.93
N ASP A 948 -57.34 -31.15 16.21
CA ASP A 948 -57.72 -30.49 17.47
C ASP A 948 -59.25 -30.37 17.62
N GLU A 949 -59.97 -30.09 16.51
CA GLU A 949 -61.43 -30.11 16.49
C GLU A 949 -61.99 -31.51 16.75
N VAL A 950 -61.38 -32.55 16.18
CA VAL A 950 -61.79 -33.94 16.38
C VAL A 950 -61.48 -34.44 17.80
N SER A 951 -60.46 -33.89 18.47
CA SER A 951 -60.12 -34.20 19.88
C SER A 951 -60.90 -33.37 20.93
N GLY A 952 -61.70 -32.38 20.52
CA GLY A 952 -62.53 -31.58 21.44
C GLY A 952 -61.77 -30.55 22.27
N ASN A 953 -60.57 -30.12 21.85
CA ASN A 953 -59.68 -29.24 22.63
C ASN A 953 -59.80 -27.73 22.30
N LYS A 954 -60.82 -27.31 21.54
CA LYS A 954 -61.13 -25.88 21.38
C LYS A 954 -61.85 -25.36 22.62
N ILE A 955 -61.18 -24.47 23.35
CA ILE A 955 -61.79 -23.62 24.38
C ILE A 955 -62.90 -22.81 23.69
N GLN A 956 -64.15 -23.09 24.08
CA GLN A 956 -65.33 -22.31 23.73
C GLN A 956 -65.10 -20.85 24.14
N SER A 957 -65.10 -19.94 23.16
CA SER A 957 -65.48 -18.56 23.39
C SER A 957 -66.88 -18.38 22.83
N ASP A 958 -67.77 -17.96 23.71
CA ASP A 958 -69.17 -17.66 23.46
C ASP A 958 -69.31 -16.65 22.32
N GLU A 959 -69.96 -17.05 21.23
CA GLU A 959 -71.06 -16.31 20.59
C GLU A 959 -71.52 -17.01 19.29
N ASP A 960 -72.84 -17.09 19.16
CA ASP A 960 -73.66 -17.42 17.97
C ASP A 960 -73.93 -18.91 17.59
N PRO A 961 -75.12 -19.47 17.91
CA PRO A 961 -75.52 -20.86 17.64
C PRO A 961 -75.88 -21.20 16.17
N SER A 962 -75.42 -20.43 15.19
CA SER A 962 -75.80 -20.62 13.77
C SER A 962 -74.67 -20.73 12.76
N SER A 963 -73.41 -20.97 13.17
CA SER A 963 -72.34 -21.35 12.23
C SER A 963 -71.89 -22.81 12.44
N GLN A 964 -72.24 -23.65 11.46
CA GLN A 964 -71.63 -24.96 11.21
C GLN A 964 -70.11 -24.81 11.00
N ASN A 965 -69.30 -24.74 12.06
CA ASN A 965 -67.87 -24.41 11.93
C ASN A 965 -66.90 -25.61 12.07
N SER A 966 -67.38 -26.84 12.32
CA SER A 966 -66.51 -28.04 12.26
C SER A 966 -66.35 -28.60 10.84
N ASP A 967 -67.21 -28.21 9.90
CA ASP A 967 -67.13 -28.62 8.49
C ASP A 967 -66.26 -27.65 7.65
N THR A 968 -66.02 -26.41 8.10
CA THR A 968 -65.31 -25.38 7.33
C THR A 968 -63.81 -25.62 7.20
N VAL A 969 -63.16 -26.12 8.25
CA VAL A 969 -61.71 -26.46 8.22
C VAL A 969 -61.45 -27.69 7.35
N MET A 970 -62.29 -28.72 7.46
CA MET A 970 -62.17 -29.94 6.64
C MET A 970 -62.43 -29.67 5.16
N GLU A 971 -63.40 -28.82 4.82
CA GLU A 971 -63.61 -28.40 3.42
C GLU A 971 -62.45 -27.56 2.89
N SER A 972 -61.94 -26.62 3.69
CA SER A 972 -60.76 -25.82 3.32
C SER A 972 -59.53 -26.69 3.04
N LEU A 973 -59.31 -27.73 3.87
CA LEU A 973 -58.23 -28.70 3.69
C LEU A 973 -58.42 -29.52 2.40
N TRP A 974 -59.65 -29.95 2.10
CA TRP A 974 -59.96 -30.69 0.89
C TRP A 974 -59.80 -29.83 -0.38
N GLU A 975 -60.28 -28.60 -0.38
CA GLU A 975 -60.15 -27.66 -1.51
C GLU A 975 -58.67 -27.34 -1.78
N LEU A 976 -57.91 -26.99 -0.74
CA LEU A 976 -56.48 -26.68 -0.85
C LEU A 976 -55.68 -27.87 -1.39
N THR A 977 -55.94 -29.07 -0.88
CA THR A 977 -55.20 -30.27 -1.31
C THR A 977 -55.53 -30.64 -2.77
N ASN A 978 -56.80 -30.48 -3.20
CA ASN A 978 -57.16 -30.71 -4.61
C ASN A 978 -56.60 -29.65 -5.55
N TYR A 979 -56.56 -28.40 -5.11
CA TYR A 979 -55.91 -27.34 -5.88
C TYR A 979 -54.42 -27.64 -6.02
N TYR A 980 -53.74 -27.99 -4.92
CA TYR A 980 -52.34 -28.40 -4.91
C TYR A 980 -52.09 -29.58 -5.86
N ARG A 981 -52.92 -30.62 -5.81
CA ARG A 981 -52.87 -31.77 -6.73
C ARG A 981 -52.99 -31.35 -8.20
N THR A 982 -53.95 -30.48 -8.52
CA THR A 982 -54.20 -30.01 -9.88
C THR A 982 -53.02 -29.21 -10.40
N LEU A 983 -52.54 -28.23 -9.62
CA LEU A 983 -51.39 -27.39 -9.97
C LEU A 983 -50.12 -28.24 -10.15
N TYR A 984 -49.82 -29.11 -9.19
CA TYR A 984 -48.66 -29.99 -9.25
C TYR A 984 -48.74 -30.96 -10.44
N GLY A 985 -49.93 -31.49 -10.74
CA GLY A 985 -50.17 -32.35 -11.89
C GLY A 985 -49.95 -31.64 -13.23
N ILE A 986 -50.45 -30.40 -13.40
CA ILE A 986 -50.25 -29.62 -14.63
C ILE A 986 -48.77 -29.33 -14.86
N LEU A 987 -48.07 -28.85 -13.83
CA LEU A 987 -46.65 -28.51 -13.93
C LEU A 987 -45.79 -29.75 -14.16
N THR A 988 -46.11 -30.88 -13.52
CA THR A 988 -45.42 -32.15 -13.75
C THR A 988 -45.70 -32.70 -15.15
N GLY A 989 -46.93 -32.54 -15.67
CA GLY A 989 -47.28 -32.90 -17.05
C GLY A 989 -46.44 -32.13 -18.08
N GLN A 990 -46.35 -30.80 -17.92
CA GLN A 990 -45.49 -29.97 -18.76
C GLN A 990 -44.02 -30.38 -18.68
N LEU A 991 -43.54 -30.75 -17.50
CA LEU A 991 -42.17 -31.21 -17.28
C LEU A 991 -41.89 -32.54 -17.99
N LEU A 992 -42.84 -33.47 -17.96
CA LEU A 992 -42.74 -34.78 -18.60
C LEU A 992 -42.76 -34.68 -20.14
N ASP A 993 -43.55 -33.76 -20.70
CA ASP A 993 -43.61 -33.53 -22.15
C ASP A 993 -42.27 -33.08 -22.75
N GLN A 994 -41.37 -32.52 -21.94
CA GLN A 994 -40.03 -32.09 -22.36
C GLN A 994 -38.98 -33.21 -22.33
N LEU A 995 -39.34 -34.40 -21.85
CA LEU A 995 -38.44 -35.56 -21.80
C LEU A 995 -38.55 -36.41 -23.07
N ALA A 996 -37.75 -36.09 -24.09
CA ALA A 996 -37.57 -36.97 -25.24
C ALA A 996 -36.83 -38.27 -24.86
N PRO A 997 -37.05 -39.43 -25.49
CA PRO A 997 -36.24 -40.63 -25.23
C PRO A 997 -34.76 -40.40 -25.62
N LEU A 998 -33.82 -40.82 -24.77
CA LEU A 998 -32.39 -40.76 -25.09
C LEU A 998 -32.07 -41.78 -26.18
N SER A 999 -31.27 -41.38 -27.17
CA SER A 999 -30.87 -42.31 -28.24
C SER A 999 -29.83 -43.31 -27.74
N PHE A 1000 -29.87 -44.54 -28.25
CA PHE A 1000 -28.91 -45.60 -27.93
C PHE A 1000 -27.44 -45.20 -28.21
N LYS A 1001 -27.20 -44.27 -29.14
CA LYS A 1001 -25.86 -43.84 -29.55
C LYS A 1001 -25.13 -42.95 -28.53
N SER A 1002 -25.72 -42.69 -27.37
CA SER A 1002 -25.26 -41.70 -26.39
C SER A 1002 -24.24 -42.24 -25.36
N GLY A 1003 -23.74 -43.47 -25.49
CA GLY A 1003 -22.67 -43.98 -24.61
C GLY A 1003 -23.07 -44.15 -23.15
N LEU A 1004 -24.34 -44.46 -22.87
CA LEU A 1004 -24.88 -44.51 -21.49
C LEU A 1004 -24.12 -45.47 -20.56
N VAL A 1005 -23.49 -46.52 -21.10
CA VAL A 1005 -22.73 -47.50 -20.31
C VAL A 1005 -21.43 -46.90 -19.80
N GLU A 1006 -20.73 -46.14 -20.64
CA GLU A 1006 -19.53 -45.41 -20.26
C GLU A 1006 -19.87 -44.37 -19.19
N GLU A 1007 -20.94 -43.60 -19.40
CA GLU A 1007 -21.40 -42.61 -18.42
C GLU A 1007 -21.77 -43.25 -17.08
N LEU A 1008 -22.39 -44.44 -17.07
CA LEU A 1008 -22.67 -45.18 -15.84
C LEU A 1008 -21.38 -45.48 -15.06
N PHE A 1009 -20.35 -45.99 -15.74
CA PHE A 1009 -19.09 -46.35 -15.10
C PHE A 1009 -18.26 -45.12 -14.70
N ASP A 1010 -18.31 -44.04 -15.48
CA ASP A 1010 -17.70 -42.76 -15.11
C ASP A 1010 -18.34 -42.17 -13.86
N GLN A 1011 -19.67 -42.22 -13.74
CA GLN A 1011 -20.36 -41.80 -12.53
C GLN A 1011 -19.98 -42.69 -11.34
N LEU A 1012 -19.94 -44.02 -11.51
CA LEU A 1012 -19.50 -44.93 -10.46
C LEU A 1012 -18.04 -44.69 -10.06
N ARG A 1013 -17.14 -44.40 -11.01
CA ARG A 1013 -15.75 -44.01 -10.75
C ARG A 1013 -15.67 -42.72 -9.94
N MET A 1014 -16.44 -41.70 -10.31
CA MET A 1014 -16.52 -40.44 -9.56
C MET A 1014 -16.99 -40.67 -8.12
N LEU A 1015 -18.01 -41.50 -7.93
CA LEU A 1015 -18.55 -41.88 -6.62
C LEU A 1015 -17.58 -42.76 -5.81
N ASN A 1016 -16.65 -43.44 -6.48
CA ASN A 1016 -15.59 -44.25 -5.88
C ASN A 1016 -14.26 -43.49 -5.74
N GLY A 1017 -14.29 -42.17 -5.50
CA GLY A 1017 -13.07 -41.37 -5.28
C GLY A 1017 -12.20 -41.22 -6.53
N ARG A 1018 -12.80 -41.24 -7.72
CA ARG A 1018 -12.15 -41.21 -9.05
C ARG A 1018 -11.32 -42.46 -9.41
N GLN A 1019 -11.44 -43.52 -8.61
CA GLN A 1019 -10.86 -44.83 -8.92
C GLN A 1019 -11.93 -45.74 -9.55
N SER A 1020 -11.56 -46.48 -10.59
CA SER A 1020 -12.48 -47.43 -11.23
C SER A 1020 -12.93 -48.48 -10.20
N PRO A 1021 -14.23 -48.76 -10.08
CA PRO A 1021 -14.71 -49.77 -9.14
C PRO A 1021 -14.29 -51.17 -9.60
N GLN A 1022 -14.08 -52.08 -8.65
CA GLN A 1022 -13.60 -53.43 -8.96
C GLN A 1022 -14.78 -54.34 -9.33
N LEU A 1023 -14.70 -55.01 -10.47
CA LEU A 1023 -15.71 -55.98 -10.91
C LEU A 1023 -15.32 -57.38 -10.40
N SER A 1024 -16.11 -57.96 -9.49
CA SER A 1024 -15.75 -59.21 -8.81
C SER A 1024 -16.53 -60.45 -9.28
N ASP A 1025 -17.73 -60.28 -9.86
CA ASP A 1025 -18.52 -61.39 -10.42
C ASP A 1025 -19.40 -60.88 -11.58
N GLU A 1026 -19.24 -61.47 -12.77
CA GLU A 1026 -20.03 -61.15 -13.97
C GLU A 1026 -20.80 -62.41 -14.39
N ARG A 1027 -22.13 -62.33 -14.38
CA ARG A 1027 -23.00 -63.44 -14.80
C ARG A 1027 -24.00 -62.96 -15.83
N GLN A 1028 -23.97 -63.59 -17.00
CA GLN A 1028 -25.02 -63.42 -17.98
C GLN A 1028 -26.23 -64.29 -17.60
N ILE A 1029 -27.40 -63.66 -17.49
CA ILE A 1029 -28.68 -64.29 -17.18
C ILE A 1029 -29.67 -63.91 -18.29
N GLY A 1030 -29.79 -64.77 -19.30
CA GLY A 1030 -30.63 -64.50 -20.47
C GLY A 1030 -30.14 -63.27 -21.25
N GLU A 1031 -31.04 -62.28 -21.44
CA GLU A 1031 -30.73 -61.01 -22.11
C GLU A 1031 -30.12 -59.93 -21.18
N TYR A 1032 -29.84 -60.28 -19.91
CA TYR A 1032 -29.22 -59.39 -18.92
C TYR A 1032 -27.80 -59.83 -18.54
N VAL A 1033 -26.96 -58.86 -18.21
CA VAL A 1033 -25.68 -59.04 -17.52
C VAL A 1033 -25.84 -58.51 -16.11
N MET A 1034 -25.58 -59.35 -15.12
CA MET A 1034 -25.44 -58.95 -13.74
C MET A 1034 -23.95 -58.77 -13.43
N LEU A 1035 -23.60 -57.57 -12.96
CA LEU A 1035 -22.27 -57.23 -12.48
C LEU A 1035 -22.30 -57.00 -10.97
N ARG A 1036 -21.35 -57.61 -10.28
CA ARG A 1036 -21.01 -57.25 -8.91
C ARG A 1036 -19.87 -56.23 -8.93
N VAL A 1037 -20.19 -55.01 -8.51
CA VAL A 1037 -19.32 -53.84 -8.53
C VAL A 1037 -18.93 -53.47 -7.11
N GLU A 1038 -17.66 -53.57 -6.78
CA GLU A 1038 -17.11 -53.26 -5.47
C GLU A 1038 -16.55 -51.83 -5.46
N MET A 1039 -17.13 -50.97 -4.64
CA MET A 1039 -16.73 -49.58 -4.47
C MET A 1039 -15.61 -49.51 -3.42
N THR A 1040 -14.37 -49.72 -3.87
CA THR A 1040 -13.17 -49.86 -3.03
C THR A 1040 -12.88 -48.68 -2.11
N MET A 1041 -13.24 -47.46 -2.50
CA MET A 1041 -12.99 -46.22 -1.75
C MET A 1041 -14.23 -45.71 -1.01
N LEU A 1042 -15.40 -46.31 -1.24
CA LEU A 1042 -16.65 -45.90 -0.62
C LEU A 1042 -16.99 -46.80 0.58
N ARG A 1043 -16.96 -46.19 1.77
CA ARG A 1043 -17.34 -46.85 3.03
C ARG A 1043 -18.56 -46.18 3.61
N LEU A 1044 -19.62 -46.94 3.80
CA LEU A 1044 -20.90 -46.45 4.32
C LEU A 1044 -21.38 -47.33 5.47
N THR A 1045 -22.21 -46.76 6.33
CA THR A 1045 -22.93 -47.54 7.35
C THR A 1045 -23.98 -48.42 6.68
N PRO A 1046 -24.40 -49.55 7.30
CA PRO A 1046 -25.46 -50.40 6.74
C PRO A 1046 -26.74 -49.64 6.41
N GLN A 1047 -27.11 -48.65 7.22
CA GLN A 1047 -28.26 -47.78 6.96
C GLN A 1047 -28.05 -46.90 5.70
N GLN A 1048 -26.89 -46.25 5.58
CA GLN A 1048 -26.57 -45.44 4.41
C GLN A 1048 -26.49 -46.25 3.12
N CYS A 1049 -26.05 -47.52 3.19
CA CYS A 1049 -26.05 -48.44 2.04
C CYS A 1049 -27.47 -48.69 1.51
N HIS A 1050 -28.45 -48.89 2.39
CA HIS A 1050 -29.85 -49.08 1.99
C HIS A 1050 -30.45 -47.80 1.38
N GLU A 1051 -29.98 -46.62 1.81
CA GLU A 1051 -30.49 -45.32 1.37
C GLU A 1051 -29.85 -44.82 0.06
N LEU A 1052 -28.81 -45.47 -0.47
CA LEU A 1052 -28.00 -45.00 -1.61
C LEU A 1052 -28.80 -44.64 -2.86
N PHE A 1053 -29.84 -45.41 -3.18
CA PHE A 1053 -30.65 -45.21 -4.38
C PHE A 1053 -32.01 -44.57 -4.06
N THR A 1054 -32.11 -43.93 -2.91
CA THR A 1054 -33.31 -43.23 -2.40
C THR A 1054 -33.06 -41.72 -2.30
N PRO A 1055 -34.10 -40.88 -2.11
CA PRO A 1055 -33.93 -39.43 -1.93
C PRO A 1055 -33.02 -39.04 -0.76
N LEU A 1056 -32.85 -39.93 0.23
CA LEU A 1056 -32.01 -39.72 1.42
C LEU A 1056 -30.52 -40.03 1.19
N THR A 1057 -30.14 -40.33 -0.04
CA THR A 1057 -28.76 -40.69 -0.40
C THR A 1057 -27.73 -39.67 0.06
N VAL A 1058 -26.53 -40.17 0.39
CA VAL A 1058 -25.36 -39.35 0.76
C VAL A 1058 -24.81 -38.59 -0.44
N ASP A 1059 -24.93 -39.16 -1.64
CA ASP A 1059 -24.52 -38.52 -2.89
C ASP A 1059 -25.58 -38.67 -3.97
N THR A 1060 -25.93 -37.51 -4.53
CA THR A 1060 -26.84 -37.33 -5.65
C THR A 1060 -26.48 -38.15 -6.89
N GLY A 1061 -25.19 -38.46 -7.10
CA GLY A 1061 -24.72 -39.25 -8.24
C GLY A 1061 -25.28 -40.67 -8.27
N PHE A 1062 -25.60 -41.28 -7.12
CA PHE A 1062 -26.22 -42.61 -7.09
C PHE A 1062 -27.62 -42.62 -7.73
N LEU A 1063 -28.38 -41.53 -7.60
CA LEU A 1063 -29.67 -41.38 -8.28
C LEU A 1063 -29.50 -41.23 -9.80
N VAL A 1064 -28.40 -40.61 -10.24
CA VAL A 1064 -28.04 -40.54 -11.65
C VAL A 1064 -27.71 -41.93 -12.19
N CYS A 1065 -26.92 -42.75 -11.48
CA CYS A 1065 -26.66 -44.14 -11.87
C CYS A 1065 -27.95 -44.97 -12.01
N ARG A 1066 -28.87 -44.84 -11.05
CA ARG A 1066 -30.19 -45.49 -11.12
C ARG A 1066 -30.99 -45.02 -12.34
N GLN A 1067 -30.97 -43.71 -12.64
CA GLN A 1067 -31.67 -43.16 -13.79
C GLN A 1067 -31.05 -43.66 -15.11
N ILE A 1068 -29.73 -43.71 -15.21
CA ILE A 1068 -29.03 -44.21 -16.41
C ILE A 1068 -29.46 -45.64 -16.72
N LEU A 1069 -29.49 -46.53 -15.72
CA LEU A 1069 -29.89 -47.93 -15.91
C LEU A 1069 -31.37 -48.09 -16.27
N ARG A 1070 -32.23 -47.20 -15.75
CA ARG A 1070 -33.64 -47.14 -16.15
C ARG A 1070 -33.79 -46.75 -17.62
N GLU A 1071 -33.06 -45.74 -18.08
CA GLU A 1071 -33.08 -45.30 -19.49
C GLU A 1071 -32.55 -46.39 -20.42
N MET A 1072 -31.50 -47.13 -20.01
CA MET A 1072 -31.04 -48.31 -20.76
C MET A 1072 -32.13 -49.39 -20.87
N GLY A 1073 -32.84 -49.66 -19.78
CA GLY A 1073 -33.94 -50.64 -19.79
C GLY A 1073 -35.12 -50.19 -20.63
N GLU A 1074 -35.46 -48.90 -20.63
CA GLU A 1074 -36.55 -48.33 -21.44
C GLU A 1074 -36.20 -48.34 -22.93
N THR A 1075 -34.98 -47.92 -23.30
CA THR A 1075 -34.50 -47.87 -24.69
C THR A 1075 -34.31 -49.25 -25.32
N THR A 1076 -33.94 -50.26 -24.51
CA THR A 1076 -33.78 -51.64 -24.98
C THR A 1076 -35.03 -52.51 -24.76
N HIS A 1077 -36.09 -51.94 -24.18
CA HIS A 1077 -37.29 -52.65 -23.73
C HIS A 1077 -37.05 -53.78 -22.72
N LEU A 1078 -35.91 -53.78 -22.03
CA LEU A 1078 -35.51 -54.75 -21.02
C LEU A 1078 -35.69 -54.16 -19.62
N ARG A 1079 -36.89 -54.31 -19.05
CA ARG A 1079 -37.28 -53.67 -17.78
C ARG A 1079 -36.63 -54.26 -16.52
N GLY A 1080 -35.86 -55.34 -16.64
CA GLY A 1080 -35.11 -55.96 -15.54
C GLY A 1080 -33.81 -55.24 -15.16
N CYS A 1081 -33.46 -54.14 -15.83
CA CYS A 1081 -32.27 -53.35 -15.52
C CYS A 1081 -32.43 -52.56 -14.21
N GLY A 1082 -31.36 -52.49 -13.43
CA GLY A 1082 -31.39 -51.83 -12.13
C GLY A 1082 -30.06 -51.87 -11.41
N ILE A 1083 -30.01 -51.16 -10.29
CA ILE A 1083 -28.86 -51.14 -9.38
C ILE A 1083 -29.36 -51.23 -7.96
N GLU A 1084 -28.71 -52.10 -7.18
CA GLU A 1084 -28.99 -52.28 -5.76
C GLU A 1084 -27.70 -52.39 -4.97
N ALA A 1085 -27.71 -51.96 -3.71
CA ALA A 1085 -26.59 -52.15 -2.79
C ALA A 1085 -26.76 -53.49 -2.05
N LEU A 1086 -25.71 -54.31 -2.03
CA LEU A 1086 -25.66 -55.57 -1.30
C LEU A 1086 -25.01 -55.33 0.07
N VAL A 1087 -25.67 -55.79 1.14
CA VAL A 1087 -25.13 -55.75 2.50
C VAL A 1087 -24.57 -57.14 2.84
N PRO A 1088 -23.32 -57.28 3.31
CA PRO A 1088 -22.77 -58.59 3.70
C PRO A 1088 -23.44 -59.12 4.99
N ASP A 1089 -23.85 -60.38 4.98
CA ASP A 1089 -24.68 -61.02 6.03
C ASP A 1089 -23.95 -61.38 7.34
N ASN A 1090 -22.65 -61.08 7.50
CA ASN A 1090 -21.87 -61.45 8.69
C ASN A 1090 -21.03 -60.28 9.25
N GLU A 1091 -21.18 -60.08 10.57
CA GLU A 1091 -20.38 -59.27 11.53
C GLU A 1091 -20.79 -57.81 11.82
N GLU A 1092 -21.11 -57.58 13.11
CA GLU A 1092 -21.20 -56.34 13.90
C GLU A 1092 -21.69 -55.03 13.23
N LEU A 1093 -22.90 -54.61 13.64
CA LEU A 1093 -23.64 -53.39 13.25
C LEU A 1093 -22.95 -52.02 13.52
N THR A 1094 -21.65 -51.97 13.78
CA THR A 1094 -20.92 -50.77 14.25
C THR A 1094 -19.72 -50.35 13.40
N ARG A 1095 -19.36 -51.06 12.32
CA ARG A 1095 -18.23 -50.68 11.43
C ARG A 1095 -18.67 -50.36 10.01
N SER A 1096 -18.02 -49.37 9.39
CA SER A 1096 -18.25 -48.96 8.00
C SER A 1096 -17.86 -50.07 7.03
N ALA A 1097 -18.83 -50.63 6.30
CA ALA A 1097 -18.59 -51.72 5.35
C ALA A 1097 -18.24 -51.17 3.96
N GLN A 1098 -17.45 -51.95 3.21
CA GLN A 1098 -17.18 -51.67 1.81
C GLN A 1098 -18.47 -51.85 1.01
N VAL A 1099 -18.84 -50.85 0.21
CA VAL A 1099 -20.10 -50.88 -0.54
C VAL A 1099 -19.96 -51.78 -1.75
N ILE A 1100 -20.85 -52.75 -1.86
CA ILE A 1100 -20.95 -53.66 -3.01
C ILE A 1100 -22.26 -53.36 -3.71
N LEU A 1101 -22.22 -53.11 -5.01
CA LEU A 1101 -23.38 -52.84 -5.84
C LEU A 1101 -23.62 -54.04 -6.76
N ARG A 1102 -24.88 -54.44 -6.90
CA ARG A 1102 -25.32 -55.31 -7.98
C ARG A 1102 -25.92 -54.43 -9.07
N VAL A 1103 -25.33 -54.46 -10.25
CA VAL A 1103 -25.77 -53.72 -11.43
C VAL A 1103 -26.30 -54.72 -12.44
N VAL A 1104 -27.51 -54.52 -12.95
CA VAL A 1104 -28.13 -55.36 -13.98
C VAL A 1104 -28.40 -54.51 -15.20
N LEU A 1105 -27.86 -54.92 -16.34
CA LEU A 1105 -27.89 -54.17 -17.59
C LEU A 1105 -28.06 -55.08 -18.82
N PRO A 1106 -28.47 -54.57 -19.99
CA PRO A 1106 -28.69 -55.39 -21.19
C PRO A 1106 -27.40 -55.98 -21.78
N VAL A 1107 -27.40 -57.25 -22.18
CA VAL A 1107 -26.23 -57.90 -22.83
C VAL A 1107 -25.81 -57.18 -24.10
N ARG A 1108 -26.77 -56.67 -24.89
CA ARG A 1108 -26.50 -55.98 -26.16
C ARG A 1108 -25.77 -54.64 -25.99
N LEU A 1109 -25.70 -54.12 -24.77
CA LEU A 1109 -25.06 -52.85 -24.44
C LEU A 1109 -23.69 -53.03 -23.80
N TYR A 1110 -23.31 -54.25 -23.43
CA TYR A 1110 -22.08 -54.50 -22.67
C TYR A 1110 -21.16 -55.46 -23.40
N HIS A 1111 -20.01 -54.94 -23.84
CA HIS A 1111 -18.98 -55.70 -24.54
C HIS A 1111 -17.67 -55.66 -23.75
N ARG A 1112 -17.19 -56.84 -23.33
CA ARG A 1112 -16.05 -57.02 -22.41
C ARG A 1112 -14.72 -56.45 -22.95
N GLY A 1113 -14.55 -56.35 -24.27
CA GLY A 1113 -13.32 -55.88 -24.91
C GLY A 1113 -13.23 -54.37 -25.14
N GLU A 1114 -14.37 -53.70 -25.41
CA GLU A 1114 -14.41 -52.24 -25.65
C GLU A 1114 -14.65 -51.46 -24.35
N ASN A 1115 -15.43 -52.01 -23.42
CA ASN A 1115 -15.70 -51.30 -22.17
C ASN A 1115 -14.59 -51.49 -21.12
N SER A 1116 -13.69 -52.47 -21.29
CA SER A 1116 -12.55 -52.66 -20.38
C SER A 1116 -11.43 -51.63 -20.56
N SER A 1117 -11.34 -50.97 -21.71
CA SER A 1117 -10.43 -49.83 -21.91
C SER A 1117 -10.94 -48.55 -21.23
N SER A 1118 -12.26 -48.35 -21.13
CA SER A 1118 -12.88 -47.24 -20.37
C SER A 1118 -12.80 -47.43 -18.84
N LEU A 1119 -12.48 -48.65 -18.38
CA LEU A 1119 -12.34 -49.02 -16.96
C LEU A 1119 -10.89 -48.89 -16.44
N MET A 1120 -9.89 -48.69 -17.30
CA MET A 1120 -8.50 -48.34 -16.94
C MET A 1120 -8.30 -46.82 -17.00
#